data_AF-A0A6P3VMD5-F1
#
_entry.id   AF-A0A6P3VMD5-F1
#
_cell.length_a   1.000
_cell.length_b   1.000
_cell.length_c   1.000
_cell.angle_alpha   90.00
_cell.angle_beta   90.00
_cell.angle_gamma   90.00
#
_symmetry.space_group_name_H-M   'P 1'
#
loop_
_entity.id
_entity.type
_entity.pdbx_description
1 polymer ?
#
loop_
_entity_poly.entity_id
_entity_poly.type
_entity_poly.pdbx_seq_one_letter_code
_entity_poly.pdbx_strand_id
1 'polypeptide(L)'
;MARTALLLAVPAMLCLWSAGGSFQPALVLDMAKVLLDNYCFPENLLGMQEAIQQAINSGEILRITDRKTLAGVLSAGVQGALNDPRLAVTFEPSYVPVTTPALSLMSREQLVHLVRSSTKLEVFDNGVGYLRIDRIIGRETAAKLGQFLQDNVWNKVARTKALIFDLRYSIGGELSGMPYVISFFSDPGPPTLIETIYDRPSNTTRKLWTLPRIPGLRYGKRKDLIVLTSKRTNGAAEAVASALKNRNRAIVIGERTSGGSVKVDKIRIDRSGFYITVPTARSSNPVTGQSWEVNGVSPSVSVRPKEAVTKAKALLAAREGIPKAVRSVSNLIKRYYASKDKVKVLLNHLETTDFFAVISEEDLAAKLNYELQSVCEDPRLIIKTTKAAPVAAEDPEAPDDSNLNTLVDEVFKVQIRPSKTAYLQFDRFLDAATLSKLEDQMVQKVWEPIRDTDNLVIDLRSNSGGPSEGLSIILSYLHDRAPPLHFFTIYDSIQNTTTEYRTSPAIRGPTYGSKRNIYVLVGCQTAAAGEEFAYLMQSLRRGTVIGEITSGNLLHSRSFLAEGTGIVATVPVVNFVDNNGECWLGGGVVPDAIVLADEAEEMADEIIRFHGETHGLVEGAGQILEDHYALPEVAGKVSSDLRAKWQDGSYRSVVDYESLASQLTSDLQEASGDHRLHVFYCDVEPEAMMQEYPKIPSNDEAGYIIDALCKIDLLPGNVGYLRVDMMPDVEVLKVIGPQLIQQVWSKLVNTRALVLDMRYNTGGHSSAIPLLCTYLFAPEPLRHLYTVFDRSSSSMSKVMTLPQVVGQRYGSEKDVYVLTSHMTGSAAEVFTRTLSDLHRATVVGEPTIGGSLSSGMYQIGSSILYASVPNQVVLSAVSGKLWSVSGLEPDAATQASDALNVAKRIIAAKQLKQDSKS
;
A
#
# COMPACT_ATOMS: atom_id res chain seq x y z
N MET A 1 -21.25 25.11 -97.07
CA MET A 1 -19.94 25.75 -97.20
C MET A 1 -19.91 26.97 -96.30
N ALA A 2 -18.79 27.22 -95.63
CA ALA A 2 -18.60 28.34 -94.70
C ALA A 2 -18.90 29.72 -95.33
N ARG A 3 -19.37 30.69 -94.53
CA ARG A 3 -18.63 31.91 -94.14
C ARG A 3 -19.53 33.08 -93.66
N THR A 4 -19.05 33.74 -92.59
CA THR A 4 -19.14 35.17 -92.19
C THR A 4 -20.49 35.89 -92.29
N ALA A 5 -21.16 36.27 -91.20
CA ALA A 5 -20.85 37.28 -90.16
C ALA A 5 -21.07 38.74 -90.62
N LEU A 6 -22.09 39.39 -90.03
CA LEU A 6 -22.34 40.84 -90.09
C LEU A 6 -22.86 41.35 -88.73
N LEU A 7 -22.49 42.59 -88.42
CA LEU A 7 -22.72 43.39 -87.20
C LEU A 7 -24.18 43.78 -86.93
N LEU A 8 -24.50 44.06 -85.65
CA LEU A 8 -25.19 45.29 -85.17
C LEU A 8 -25.31 45.35 -83.63
N ALA A 9 -25.35 46.58 -83.10
CA ALA A 9 -25.29 47.02 -81.70
C ALA A 9 -26.68 47.12 -81.01
N VAL A 10 -26.82 47.25 -79.67
CA VAL A 10 -27.03 48.49 -78.85
C VAL A 10 -27.70 48.08 -77.48
N PRO A 11 -27.63 48.87 -76.37
CA PRO A 11 -27.69 48.42 -74.96
C PRO A 11 -28.93 48.86 -74.10
N ALA A 12 -28.83 48.65 -72.76
CA ALA A 12 -29.68 49.03 -71.58
C ALA A 12 -30.60 47.88 -71.05
N MET A 13 -30.88 47.63 -69.77
CA MET A 13 -30.75 48.37 -68.50
C MET A 13 -30.86 47.39 -67.29
N LEU A 14 -30.14 47.69 -66.20
CA LEU A 14 -30.35 47.36 -64.76
C LEU A 14 -31.20 46.15 -64.33
N CYS A 15 -30.56 45.19 -63.67
CA CYS A 15 -31.13 44.50 -62.50
C CYS A 15 -30.13 44.52 -61.34
N LEU A 16 -30.56 45.13 -60.23
CA LEU A 16 -29.98 44.96 -58.91
C LEU A 16 -29.94 43.47 -58.56
N TRP A 17 -28.75 42.89 -58.48
CA TRP A 17 -28.53 41.64 -57.73
C TRP A 17 -27.87 42.00 -56.41
N SER A 18 -28.72 42.06 -55.38
CA SER A 18 -28.32 41.89 -54.00
C SER A 18 -27.52 40.60 -53.86
N ALA A 19 -26.20 40.71 -53.64
CA ALA A 19 -25.36 39.57 -53.33
C ALA A 19 -25.75 39.00 -51.95
N GLY A 20 -26.43 37.85 -51.98
CA GLY A 20 -26.83 37.10 -50.79
C GLY A 20 -25.64 36.45 -50.07
N GLY A 21 -25.38 36.95 -48.87
CA GLY A 21 -25.00 36.24 -47.64
C GLY A 21 -24.45 34.80 -47.69
N SER A 22 -23.19 34.61 -48.05
CA SER A 22 -22.39 33.50 -47.53
C SER A 22 -21.06 34.06 -46.98
N PHE A 23 -20.66 33.65 -45.78
CA PHE A 23 -19.37 34.05 -45.22
C PHE A 23 -18.24 33.35 -45.98
N GLN A 24 -17.17 34.07 -46.31
CA GLN A 24 -16.01 33.46 -46.95
C GLN A 24 -15.27 32.57 -45.94
N PRO A 25 -14.88 31.34 -46.32
CA PRO A 25 -14.04 30.44 -45.50
C PRO A 25 -12.79 31.12 -44.92
N ALA A 26 -12.27 32.14 -45.61
CA ALA A 26 -11.15 32.97 -45.17
C ALA A 26 -11.35 33.56 -43.77
N LEU A 27 -12.55 34.06 -43.44
CA LEU A 27 -12.82 34.67 -42.13
C LEU A 27 -12.65 33.67 -40.97
N VAL A 28 -13.09 32.43 -41.17
CA VAL A 28 -12.97 31.36 -40.17
C VAL A 28 -11.51 30.93 -40.03
N LEU A 29 -10.75 30.89 -41.13
CA LEU A 29 -9.31 30.60 -41.12
C LEU A 29 -8.50 31.70 -40.43
N ASP A 30 -8.87 32.97 -40.59
CA ASP A 30 -8.21 34.08 -39.90
C ASP A 30 -8.46 34.03 -38.39
N MET A 31 -9.70 33.73 -37.97
CA MET A 31 -10.03 33.47 -36.56
C MET A 31 -9.24 32.30 -35.98
N ALA A 32 -9.16 31.20 -36.74
CA ALA A 32 -8.40 30.02 -36.37
C ALA A 32 -6.92 30.34 -36.15
N LYS A 33 -6.32 31.11 -37.08
CA LYS A 33 -4.92 31.54 -36.96
C LYS A 33 -4.70 32.37 -35.69
N VAL A 34 -5.58 33.33 -35.39
CA VAL A 34 -5.45 34.12 -34.16
C VAL A 34 -5.55 33.22 -32.92
N LEU A 35 -6.44 32.24 -32.90
CA LEU A 35 -6.51 31.27 -31.80
C LEU A 35 -5.20 30.46 -31.66
N LEU A 36 -4.71 29.88 -32.76
CA LEU A 36 -3.51 29.04 -32.79
C LEU A 36 -2.25 29.81 -32.36
N ASP A 37 -2.14 31.08 -32.77
CA ASP A 37 -0.99 31.93 -32.49
C ASP A 37 -0.98 32.48 -31.06
N ASN A 38 -2.14 32.59 -30.40
CA ASN A 38 -2.27 33.33 -29.15
C ASN A 38 -2.78 32.53 -27.94
N TYR A 39 -3.36 31.34 -28.12
CA TYR A 39 -3.89 30.56 -27.00
C TYR A 39 -2.79 29.99 -26.09
N CYS A 40 -2.90 30.23 -24.78
CA CYS A 40 -1.83 29.95 -23.82
C CYS A 40 -1.61 28.46 -23.48
N PHE A 41 -2.42 27.55 -24.02
CA PHE A 41 -2.25 26.09 -23.93
C PHE A 41 -2.02 25.49 -25.34
N PRO A 42 -0.85 25.70 -25.96
CA PRO A 42 -0.56 25.17 -27.29
C PRO A 42 -0.67 23.64 -27.37
N GLU A 43 -0.39 22.94 -26.28
CA GLU A 43 -0.55 21.49 -26.18
C GLU A 43 -2.00 21.01 -26.38
N ASN A 44 -2.99 21.85 -26.06
CA ASN A 44 -4.41 21.53 -26.22
C ASN A 44 -4.91 21.81 -27.64
N LEU A 45 -4.05 22.33 -28.54
CA LEU A 45 -4.40 22.64 -29.93
C LEU A 45 -4.08 21.51 -30.90
N LEU A 46 -3.59 20.37 -30.43
CA LEU A 46 -3.30 19.20 -31.27
C LEU A 46 -4.61 18.70 -31.92
N GLY A 47 -4.64 18.58 -33.25
CA GLY A 47 -5.86 18.20 -34.00
C GLY A 47 -6.84 19.35 -34.24
N MET A 48 -6.59 20.55 -33.69
CA MET A 48 -7.50 21.70 -33.81
C MET A 48 -7.52 22.25 -35.23
N GLN A 49 -6.40 22.19 -35.94
CA GLN A 49 -6.33 22.65 -37.33
C GLN A 49 -7.19 21.78 -38.26
N GLU A 50 -7.18 20.46 -38.03
CA GLU A 50 -7.98 19.48 -38.74
C GLU A 50 -9.47 19.64 -38.40
N ALA A 51 -9.82 19.84 -37.13
CA ALA A 51 -11.19 20.08 -36.69
C ALA A 51 -11.78 21.36 -37.31
N ILE A 52 -10.97 22.43 -37.39
CA ILE A 52 -11.36 23.68 -38.05
C ILE A 52 -11.57 23.46 -39.55
N GLN A 53 -10.68 22.71 -40.21
CA GLN A 53 -10.82 22.41 -41.63
C GLN A 53 -12.06 21.55 -41.91
N GLN A 54 -12.35 20.56 -41.05
CA GLN A 54 -13.54 19.72 -41.16
C GLN A 54 -14.83 20.53 -40.94
N ALA A 55 -14.83 21.46 -39.98
CA ALA A 55 -15.97 22.34 -39.72
C ALA A 55 -16.24 23.33 -40.87
N ILE A 56 -15.19 23.76 -41.59
CA ILE A 56 -15.35 24.53 -42.83
C ILE A 56 -15.91 23.63 -43.94
N ASN A 57 -15.38 22.41 -44.09
CA ASN A 57 -15.76 21.46 -45.14
C ASN A 57 -17.18 20.91 -44.97
N SER A 58 -17.72 20.84 -43.75
CA SER A 58 -19.10 20.40 -43.50
C SER A 58 -20.14 21.37 -44.08
N GLY A 59 -19.75 22.62 -44.37
CA GLY A 59 -20.62 23.64 -44.95
C GLY A 59 -21.69 24.19 -44.00
N GLU A 60 -21.83 23.65 -42.78
CA GLU A 60 -22.82 24.08 -41.79
C GLU A 60 -22.57 25.53 -41.33
N ILE A 61 -21.30 25.87 -41.06
CA ILE A 61 -20.89 27.22 -40.67
C ILE A 61 -21.10 28.22 -41.81
N LEU A 62 -20.90 27.78 -43.06
CA LEU A 62 -21.04 28.62 -44.26
C LEU A 62 -22.50 28.95 -44.60
N ARG A 63 -23.46 28.21 -44.04
CA ARG A 63 -24.91 28.43 -44.20
C ARG A 63 -25.49 29.47 -43.23
N ILE A 64 -24.74 29.86 -42.20
CA ILE A 64 -25.15 30.90 -41.26
C ILE A 64 -25.02 32.26 -41.94
N THR A 65 -26.05 33.10 -41.93
CA THR A 65 -26.04 34.42 -42.55
C THR A 65 -25.98 35.57 -41.55
N ASP A 66 -26.46 35.35 -40.32
CA ASP A 66 -26.40 36.33 -39.24
C ASP A 66 -25.03 36.32 -38.53
N ARG A 67 -24.41 37.50 -38.41
CA ARG A 67 -23.06 37.66 -37.85
C ARG A 67 -22.99 37.36 -36.35
N LYS A 68 -24.06 37.66 -35.60
CA LYS A 68 -24.09 37.38 -34.16
C LYS A 68 -24.32 35.89 -33.91
N THR A 69 -25.17 35.25 -34.71
CA THR A 69 -25.34 33.79 -34.70
C THR A 69 -24.03 33.09 -35.04
N LEU A 70 -23.30 33.54 -36.07
CA LEU A 70 -21.98 32.99 -36.39
C LEU A 70 -21.01 33.12 -35.22
N ALA A 71 -20.93 34.29 -34.59
CA ALA A 71 -20.11 34.52 -33.41
C ALA A 71 -20.48 33.60 -32.23
N GLY A 72 -21.78 33.39 -32.00
CA GLY A 72 -22.30 32.49 -30.96
C GLY A 72 -21.95 31.02 -31.23
N VAL A 73 -22.14 30.54 -32.46
CA VAL A 73 -21.80 29.16 -32.86
C VAL A 73 -20.29 28.92 -32.75
N LEU A 74 -19.46 29.85 -33.24
CA LEU A 74 -18.02 29.73 -33.14
C LEU A 74 -17.54 29.78 -31.68
N SER A 75 -18.15 30.63 -30.85
CA SER A 75 -17.87 30.66 -29.40
C SER A 75 -18.15 29.32 -28.74
N ALA A 76 -19.34 28.76 -28.96
CA ALA A 76 -19.71 27.46 -28.42
C ALA A 76 -18.77 26.34 -28.92
N GLY A 77 -18.39 26.39 -30.20
CA GLY A 77 -17.45 25.44 -30.80
C GLY A 77 -16.07 25.47 -30.13
N VAL A 78 -15.45 26.65 -30.01
CA VAL A 78 -14.10 26.76 -29.41
C VAL A 78 -14.12 26.50 -27.90
N GLN A 79 -15.18 26.92 -27.18
CA GLN A 79 -15.34 26.63 -25.76
C GLN A 79 -15.53 25.12 -25.51
N GLY A 80 -16.36 24.46 -26.34
CA GLY A 80 -16.59 23.02 -26.24
C GLY A 80 -15.36 22.19 -26.60
N ALA A 81 -14.64 22.56 -27.66
CA ALA A 81 -13.45 21.84 -28.11
C ALA A 81 -12.27 21.96 -27.13
N LEU A 82 -12.06 23.15 -26.55
CA LEU A 82 -10.90 23.43 -25.68
C LEU A 82 -11.24 23.41 -24.19
N ASN A 83 -12.51 23.24 -23.84
CA ASN A 83 -13.05 23.29 -22.47
C ASN A 83 -12.60 24.55 -21.69
N ASP A 84 -12.51 25.69 -22.37
CA ASP A 84 -12.08 26.96 -21.77
C ASP A 84 -13.18 28.03 -21.91
N PRO A 85 -13.87 28.39 -20.83
CA PRO A 85 -14.98 29.34 -20.87
C PRO A 85 -14.54 30.79 -21.16
N ARG A 86 -13.24 31.07 -21.16
CA ARG A 86 -12.69 32.41 -21.44
C ARG A 86 -12.62 32.71 -22.92
N LEU A 87 -12.65 31.67 -23.77
CA LEU A 87 -12.66 31.82 -25.22
C LEU A 87 -14.02 32.36 -25.66
N ALA A 88 -14.02 33.40 -26.47
CA ALA A 88 -15.25 33.95 -27.04
C ALA A 88 -15.00 34.59 -28.39
N VAL A 89 -15.89 34.35 -29.36
CA VAL A 89 -15.95 35.07 -30.62
C VAL A 89 -17.12 36.04 -30.55
N THR A 90 -16.88 37.32 -30.84
CA THR A 90 -17.93 38.35 -30.81
C THR A 90 -17.93 39.17 -32.09
N PHE A 91 -19.11 39.69 -32.47
CA PHE A 91 -19.27 40.63 -33.58
C PHE A 91 -19.63 42.01 -33.04
N GLU A 92 -18.68 42.95 -33.08
CA GLU A 92 -18.77 44.27 -32.47
C GLU A 92 -18.24 45.37 -33.42
N PRO A 93 -19.04 45.80 -34.41
CA PRO A 93 -18.58 46.72 -35.47
C PRO A 93 -18.20 48.12 -34.95
N SER A 94 -18.72 48.51 -33.79
CA SER A 94 -18.46 49.81 -33.15
C SER A 94 -17.68 49.69 -31.85
N TYR A 95 -16.90 48.61 -31.67
CA TYR A 95 -16.09 48.44 -30.45
C TYR A 95 -15.03 49.53 -30.32
N VAL A 96 -15.06 50.23 -29.19
CA VAL A 96 -14.02 51.16 -28.76
C VAL A 96 -13.38 50.58 -27.50
N PRO A 97 -12.07 50.27 -27.49
CA PRO A 97 -11.39 49.75 -26.32
C PRO A 97 -11.46 50.73 -25.15
N VAL A 98 -11.98 50.28 -24.00
CA VAL A 98 -11.91 51.05 -22.76
C VAL A 98 -10.47 51.01 -22.27
N THR A 99 -9.76 52.13 -22.38
CA THR A 99 -8.36 52.22 -21.92
C THR A 99 -8.35 52.63 -20.45
N THR A 100 -7.92 51.74 -19.55
CA THR A 100 -7.77 52.07 -18.13
C THR A 100 -6.46 52.83 -17.91
N PRO A 101 -6.44 53.98 -17.19
CA PRO A 101 -5.21 54.72 -16.93
C PRO A 101 -4.18 53.88 -16.18
N ALA A 102 -2.96 53.78 -16.71
CA ALA A 102 -1.86 53.07 -16.07
C ALA A 102 -1.40 53.81 -14.81
N LEU A 103 -1.26 53.09 -13.70
CA LEU A 103 -0.91 53.67 -12.39
C LEU A 103 0.50 54.20 -12.33
N SER A 104 1.39 53.64 -13.16
CA SER A 104 2.76 54.10 -13.34
C SER A 104 2.81 55.55 -13.79
N LEU A 105 1.75 56.07 -14.43
CA LEU A 105 1.62 57.46 -14.89
C LEU A 105 1.08 58.41 -13.81
N MET A 106 0.61 57.91 -12.66
CA MET A 106 0.11 58.75 -11.57
C MET A 106 1.26 59.42 -10.79
N SER A 107 0.99 60.60 -10.24
CA SER A 107 1.93 61.28 -9.33
C SER A 107 2.07 60.52 -8.01
N ARG A 108 3.16 60.77 -7.28
CA ARG A 108 3.40 60.14 -5.97
C ARG A 108 2.26 60.43 -4.99
N GLU A 109 1.70 61.64 -5.01
CA GLU A 109 0.62 62.09 -4.13
C GLU A 109 -0.69 61.35 -4.44
N GLN A 110 -1.02 61.19 -5.73
CA GLN A 110 -2.17 60.42 -6.18
C GLN A 110 -2.05 58.95 -5.76
N LEU A 111 -0.85 58.37 -5.89
CA LEU A 111 -0.55 57.00 -5.45
C LEU A 111 -0.66 56.84 -3.92
N VAL A 112 -0.20 57.83 -3.14
CA VAL A 112 -0.37 57.84 -1.68
C VAL A 112 -1.85 57.90 -1.30
N HIS A 113 -2.65 58.75 -1.97
CA HIS A 113 -4.09 58.84 -1.73
C HIS A 113 -4.78 57.51 -2.04
N LEU A 114 -4.43 56.87 -3.16
CA LEU A 114 -4.93 55.55 -3.54
C LEU A 114 -4.61 54.49 -2.48
N VAL A 115 -3.37 54.42 -2.00
CA VAL A 115 -2.98 53.46 -0.96
C VAL A 115 -3.79 53.69 0.33
N ARG A 116 -3.98 54.94 0.75
CA ARG A 116 -4.77 55.27 1.95
C ARG A 116 -6.24 54.88 1.82
N SER A 117 -6.86 55.06 0.65
CA SER A 117 -8.26 54.71 0.44
C SER A 117 -8.49 53.21 0.21
N SER A 118 -7.45 52.46 -0.18
CA SER A 118 -7.50 51.02 -0.50
C SER A 118 -6.85 50.11 0.55
N THR A 119 -6.40 50.67 1.69
CA THR A 119 -5.76 49.93 2.77
C THR A 119 -6.46 50.21 4.11
N LYS A 120 -6.81 49.18 4.86
CA LYS A 120 -7.27 49.31 6.26
C LYS A 120 -6.35 48.53 7.19
N LEU A 121 -5.98 49.17 8.29
CA LEU A 121 -5.03 48.66 9.29
C LEU A 121 -5.66 48.73 10.68
N GLU A 122 -5.51 47.67 11.45
CA GLU A 122 -5.93 47.60 12.85
C GLU A 122 -5.02 46.61 13.59
N VAL A 123 -4.77 46.83 14.88
CA VAL A 123 -4.13 45.85 15.76
C VAL A 123 -5.12 45.62 16.90
N PHE A 124 -5.60 44.39 17.04
CA PHE A 124 -6.54 44.02 18.09
C PHE A 124 -5.83 43.88 19.44
N ASP A 125 -6.60 43.95 20.54
CA ASP A 125 -6.08 43.96 21.91
C ASP A 125 -5.22 42.74 22.27
N ASN A 126 -5.49 41.58 21.65
CA ASN A 126 -4.70 40.35 21.81
C ASN A 126 -3.39 40.34 20.99
N GLY A 127 -3.03 41.45 20.34
CA GLY A 127 -1.81 41.58 19.56
C GLY A 127 -1.89 40.92 18.17
N VAL A 128 -3.09 40.61 17.67
CA VAL A 128 -3.32 40.16 16.29
C VAL A 128 -3.45 41.39 15.37
N GLY A 129 -2.67 41.40 14.30
CA GLY A 129 -2.76 42.43 13.26
C GLY A 129 -3.87 42.13 12.26
N TYR A 130 -4.46 43.18 11.72
CA TYR A 130 -5.38 43.13 10.60
C TYR A 130 -4.90 44.08 9.52
N LEU A 131 -4.66 43.53 8.33
CA LEU A 131 -4.26 44.27 7.14
C LEU A 131 -5.21 43.92 6.00
N ARG A 132 -6.05 44.87 5.60
CA ARG A 132 -6.85 44.78 4.39
C ARG A 132 -6.17 45.56 3.29
N ILE A 133 -6.05 44.94 2.12
CA ILE A 133 -5.68 45.63 0.89
C ILE A 133 -6.74 45.33 -0.17
N ASP A 134 -7.14 46.35 -0.91
CA ASP A 134 -8.15 46.23 -1.96
C ASP A 134 -7.50 46.07 -3.35
N ARG A 135 -6.16 46.13 -3.41
CA ARG A 135 -5.41 45.92 -4.65
C ARG A 135 -3.95 45.54 -4.42
N ILE A 136 -3.44 44.59 -5.21
CA ILE A 136 -2.01 44.31 -5.28
C ILE A 136 -1.32 45.36 -6.16
N ILE A 137 -0.46 46.19 -5.58
CA ILE A 137 0.33 47.18 -6.33
C ILE A 137 1.51 46.53 -7.06
N GLY A 138 1.81 46.99 -8.27
CA GLY A 138 2.92 46.47 -9.06
C GLY A 138 4.31 46.95 -8.63
N ARG A 139 5.34 46.37 -9.23
CA ARG A 139 6.76 46.64 -8.97
C ARG A 139 7.11 48.13 -9.03
N GLU A 140 6.69 48.82 -10.08
CA GLU A 140 7.03 50.24 -10.29
C GLU A 140 6.38 51.14 -9.24
N THR A 141 5.11 50.88 -8.93
CA THR A 141 4.37 51.59 -7.88
C THR A 141 5.00 51.33 -6.51
N ALA A 142 5.36 50.08 -6.22
CA ALA A 142 6.05 49.70 -4.98
C ALA A 142 7.41 50.38 -4.85
N ALA A 143 8.17 50.53 -5.95
CA ALA A 143 9.45 51.24 -5.95
C ALA A 143 9.27 52.74 -5.65
N LYS A 144 8.25 53.39 -6.22
CA LYS A 144 7.94 54.82 -5.96
C LYS A 144 7.48 55.09 -4.52
N LEU A 145 6.78 54.13 -3.91
CA LEU A 145 6.15 54.28 -2.58
C LEU A 145 6.86 53.52 -1.45
N GLY A 146 7.99 52.86 -1.71
CA GLY A 146 8.58 51.86 -0.81
C GLY A 146 8.69 52.32 0.65
N GLN A 147 9.34 53.46 0.90
CA GLN A 147 9.50 54.01 2.26
C GLN A 147 8.15 54.37 2.89
N PHE A 148 7.23 54.96 2.12
CA PHE A 148 5.90 55.31 2.61
C PHE A 148 5.12 54.08 3.06
N LEU A 149 5.13 53.01 2.25
CA LEU A 149 4.47 51.74 2.57
C LEU A 149 5.10 51.08 3.79
N GLN A 150 6.43 51.11 3.89
CA GLN A 150 7.14 50.58 5.05
C GLN A 150 6.70 51.27 6.34
N ASP A 151 6.76 52.61 6.38
CA ASP A 151 6.53 53.38 7.61
C ASP A 151 5.05 53.44 8.00
N ASN A 152 4.15 53.56 7.02
CA ASN A 152 2.74 53.84 7.27
C ASN A 152 1.83 52.61 7.25
N VAL A 153 2.28 51.50 6.64
CA VAL A 153 1.51 50.27 6.49
C VAL A 153 2.21 49.13 7.20
N TRP A 154 3.39 48.74 6.73
CA TRP A 154 4.00 47.48 7.14
C TRP A 154 4.51 47.49 8.59
N ASN A 155 5.23 48.54 9.00
CA ASN A 155 5.79 48.63 10.36
C ASN A 155 4.72 48.58 11.46
N LYS A 156 3.47 48.95 11.16
CA LYS A 156 2.34 48.89 12.10
C LYS A 156 1.89 47.47 12.42
N VAL A 157 2.04 46.54 11.48
CA VAL A 157 1.59 45.14 11.63
C VAL A 157 2.74 44.13 11.70
N ALA A 158 3.96 44.49 11.26
CA ALA A 158 5.09 43.57 11.19
C ALA A 158 5.45 42.91 12.55
N ARG A 159 5.18 43.61 13.66
CA ARG A 159 5.51 43.16 15.02
C ARG A 159 4.38 42.43 15.74
N THR A 160 3.20 42.30 15.15
CA THR A 160 2.07 41.56 15.75
C THR A 160 2.40 40.07 15.91
N LYS A 161 1.66 39.37 16.78
CA LYS A 161 1.87 37.92 17.04
C LYS A 161 1.34 37.05 15.91
N ALA A 162 0.20 37.43 15.34
CA ALA A 162 -0.41 36.83 14.16
C ALA A 162 -1.02 37.92 13.26
N LEU A 163 -1.31 37.58 11.99
CA LEU A 163 -1.86 38.51 11.01
C LEU A 163 -3.06 37.92 10.29
N ILE A 164 -4.14 38.68 10.25
CA ILE A 164 -5.27 38.49 9.34
C ILE A 164 -5.03 39.41 8.13
N PHE A 165 -4.76 38.79 6.98
CA PHE A 165 -4.55 39.47 5.70
C PHE A 165 -5.81 39.38 4.84
N ASP A 166 -6.56 40.48 4.79
CA ASP A 166 -7.88 40.52 4.17
C ASP A 166 -7.82 40.94 2.70
N LEU A 167 -8.10 39.96 1.82
CA LEU A 167 -8.19 40.12 0.37
C LEU A 167 -9.64 40.03 -0.14
N ARG A 168 -10.65 40.01 0.74
CA ARG A 168 -12.08 39.86 0.36
C ARG A 168 -12.56 40.94 -0.61
N TYR A 169 -11.91 42.09 -0.62
CA TYR A 169 -12.28 43.26 -1.44
C TYR A 169 -11.27 43.52 -2.56
N SER A 170 -10.26 42.67 -2.72
CA SER A 170 -9.23 42.81 -3.76
C SER A 170 -9.76 42.38 -5.13
N ILE A 171 -10.21 43.34 -5.94
CA ILE A 171 -10.80 43.10 -7.27
C ILE A 171 -9.82 43.29 -8.44
N GLY A 172 -8.53 43.44 -8.17
CA GLY A 172 -7.51 43.58 -9.21
C GLY A 172 -6.09 43.77 -8.67
N GLY A 173 -5.18 44.17 -9.55
CA GLY A 173 -3.79 44.43 -9.21
C GLY A 173 -2.82 43.84 -10.23
N GLU A 174 -1.53 43.99 -9.95
CA GLU A 174 -0.47 43.57 -10.86
C GLU A 174 0.30 42.37 -10.30
N LEU A 175 0.46 41.31 -11.09
CA LEU A 175 1.26 40.13 -10.72
C LEU A 175 2.73 40.47 -10.45
N SER A 176 3.22 41.61 -10.95
CA SER A 176 4.56 42.13 -10.66
C SER A 176 4.77 42.46 -9.17
N GLY A 177 3.70 42.68 -8.40
CA GLY A 177 3.70 42.93 -6.96
C GLY A 177 3.77 41.68 -6.09
N MET A 178 3.35 40.53 -6.62
CA MET A 178 3.29 39.26 -5.88
C MET A 178 4.65 38.87 -5.24
N PRO A 179 5.81 38.99 -5.92
CA PRO A 179 7.12 38.79 -5.31
C PRO A 179 7.35 39.54 -4.00
N TYR A 180 6.88 40.78 -3.90
CA TYR A 180 7.06 41.61 -2.71
C TYR A 180 6.23 41.08 -1.55
N VAL A 181 4.94 40.82 -1.78
CA VAL A 181 4.02 40.33 -0.75
C VAL A 181 4.48 38.98 -0.19
N ILE A 182 4.80 38.02 -1.04
CA ILE A 182 5.24 36.69 -0.60
C ILE A 182 6.58 36.76 0.16
N SER A 183 7.47 37.68 -0.22
CA SER A 183 8.75 37.87 0.48
C SER A 183 8.56 38.36 1.91
N PHE A 184 7.61 39.25 2.19
CA PHE A 184 7.32 39.67 3.56
C PHE A 184 6.89 38.51 4.47
N PHE A 185 6.25 37.47 3.91
CA PHE A 185 5.79 36.29 4.66
C PHE A 185 6.75 35.10 4.64
N SER A 186 7.94 35.26 4.06
CA SER A 186 8.97 34.22 3.98
C SER A 186 10.14 34.54 4.92
N ASP A 187 10.92 33.52 5.30
CA ASP A 187 12.17 33.72 6.04
C ASP A 187 13.29 34.27 5.13
N PRO A 188 14.35 34.89 5.69
CA PRO A 188 15.56 35.19 4.93
C PRO A 188 16.20 33.91 4.39
N GLY A 189 16.64 33.92 3.14
CA GLY A 189 17.27 32.75 2.52
C GLY A 189 17.39 32.88 1.01
N PRO A 190 17.82 31.81 0.32
CA PRO A 190 17.84 31.76 -1.13
C PRO A 190 16.46 32.07 -1.74
N PRO A 191 16.40 32.82 -2.85
CA PRO A 191 15.16 33.05 -3.57
C PRO A 191 14.44 31.74 -3.91
N THR A 192 13.16 31.68 -3.59
CA THR A 192 12.27 30.56 -3.85
C THR A 192 11.34 30.89 -5.02
N LEU A 193 11.11 29.92 -5.90
CA LEU A 193 10.21 30.10 -7.04
C LEU A 193 8.78 30.22 -6.52
N ILE A 194 8.11 31.31 -6.90
CA ILE A 194 6.75 31.62 -6.50
C ILE A 194 5.75 31.03 -7.49
N GLU A 195 5.92 31.41 -8.76
CA GLU A 195 4.98 31.18 -9.86
C GLU A 195 5.75 31.21 -11.19
N THR A 196 5.30 30.43 -12.16
CA THR A 196 5.78 30.53 -13.55
C THR A 196 4.66 31.08 -14.43
N ILE A 197 4.96 32.10 -15.24
CA ILE A 197 4.01 32.72 -16.16
C ILE A 197 4.48 32.46 -17.59
N TYR A 198 3.67 31.79 -18.38
CA TYR A 198 3.89 31.62 -19.81
C TYR A 198 3.02 32.59 -20.60
N ASP A 199 3.62 33.37 -21.50
CA ASP A 199 2.95 34.28 -22.43
C ASP A 199 3.15 33.75 -23.86
N ARG A 200 2.03 33.39 -24.51
CA ARG A 200 2.02 32.74 -25.82
C ARG A 200 2.39 33.68 -26.98
N PRO A 201 1.90 34.94 -27.06
CA PRO A 201 2.24 35.82 -28.17
C PRO A 201 3.73 36.13 -28.26
N SER A 202 4.40 36.35 -27.12
CA SER A 202 5.86 36.53 -27.09
C SER A 202 6.63 35.21 -27.05
N ASN A 203 5.94 34.09 -26.83
CA ASN A 203 6.51 32.77 -26.57
C ASN A 203 7.58 32.78 -25.47
N THR A 204 7.31 33.51 -24.38
CA THR A 204 8.26 33.64 -23.26
C THR A 204 7.69 33.09 -21.96
N THR A 205 8.58 32.53 -21.14
CA THR A 205 8.26 32.06 -19.79
C THR A 205 9.00 32.92 -18.76
N ARG A 206 8.24 33.64 -17.92
CA ARG A 206 8.77 34.45 -16.84
C ARG A 206 8.55 33.76 -15.49
N LYS A 207 9.63 33.60 -14.73
CA LYS A 207 9.59 33.08 -13.37
C LYS A 207 9.51 34.21 -12.35
N LEU A 208 8.58 34.10 -11.40
CA LEU A 208 8.46 35.02 -10.27
C LEU A 208 9.13 34.41 -9.05
N TRP A 209 10.07 35.12 -8.43
CA TRP A 209 10.86 34.63 -7.30
C TRP A 209 10.65 35.50 -6.07
N THR A 210 10.83 34.94 -4.86
CA THR A 210 10.96 35.77 -3.66
C THR A 210 12.21 36.64 -3.76
N LEU A 211 12.16 37.81 -3.15
CA LEU A 211 13.26 38.75 -3.10
C LEU A 211 14.23 38.32 -2.00
N PRO A 212 15.55 38.32 -2.23
CA PRO A 212 16.53 37.97 -1.19
C PRO A 212 16.54 39.02 -0.07
N ARG A 213 16.35 40.30 -0.42
CA ARG A 213 16.28 41.43 0.52
C ARG A 213 15.01 42.22 0.27
N ILE A 214 14.37 42.68 1.35
CA ILE A 214 13.20 43.56 1.29
C ILE A 214 13.43 44.78 2.19
N PRO A 215 12.88 45.96 1.86
CA PRO A 215 12.84 47.10 2.77
C PRO A 215 11.91 46.77 3.95
N GLY A 216 12.47 46.71 5.17
CA GLY A 216 11.73 46.44 6.40
C GLY A 216 11.82 45.01 6.93
N LEU A 217 11.11 44.75 8.03
CA LEU A 217 11.14 43.46 8.73
C LEU A 217 10.34 42.39 7.97
N ARG A 218 10.88 41.18 7.82
CA ARG A 218 10.05 40.03 7.41
C ARG A 218 9.12 39.66 8.55
N TYR A 219 7.87 39.29 8.22
CA TYR A 219 6.95 38.66 9.16
C TYR A 219 7.42 37.26 9.55
N GLY A 220 8.18 36.61 8.66
CA GLY A 220 8.73 35.27 8.82
C GLY A 220 7.67 34.19 8.63
N LYS A 221 8.08 32.91 8.71
CA LYS A 221 7.18 31.76 8.57
C LYS A 221 6.51 31.30 9.86
N ARG A 222 7.06 31.69 11.02
CA ARG A 222 6.63 31.18 12.34
C ARG A 222 5.32 31.77 12.86
N LYS A 223 5.04 33.04 12.53
CA LYS A 223 3.82 33.72 12.98
C LYS A 223 2.63 33.29 12.14
N ASP A 224 1.51 33.00 12.80
CA ASP A 224 0.29 32.60 12.10
C ASP A 224 -0.18 33.68 11.13
N LEU A 225 -0.58 33.23 9.94
CA LEU A 225 -1.12 34.07 8.88
C LEU A 225 -2.42 33.46 8.39
N ILE A 226 -3.49 34.25 8.44
CA ILE A 226 -4.78 33.89 7.85
C ILE A 226 -5.02 34.82 6.68
N VAL A 227 -5.42 34.27 5.54
CA VAL A 227 -5.83 35.05 4.37
C VAL A 227 -7.34 34.98 4.23
N LEU A 228 -8.01 36.13 4.16
CA LEU A 228 -9.45 36.17 3.95
C LEU A 228 -9.79 36.36 2.47
N THR A 229 -10.70 35.55 1.94
CA THR A 229 -11.13 35.59 0.54
C THR A 229 -12.65 35.69 0.41
N SER A 230 -13.12 36.26 -0.71
CA SER A 230 -14.53 36.23 -1.10
C SER A 230 -14.66 35.93 -2.59
N LYS A 231 -15.88 35.73 -3.08
CA LYS A 231 -16.17 35.63 -4.52
C LYS A 231 -15.70 36.83 -5.36
N ARG A 232 -15.42 37.97 -4.73
CA ARG A 232 -14.89 39.18 -5.40
C ARG A 232 -13.36 39.21 -5.47
N THR A 233 -12.66 38.40 -4.70
CA THR A 233 -11.20 38.34 -4.75
C THR A 233 -10.78 37.88 -6.14
N ASN A 234 -10.03 38.70 -6.89
CA ASN A 234 -9.74 38.46 -8.31
C ASN A 234 -8.27 38.81 -8.67
N GLY A 235 -7.69 38.03 -9.58
CA GLY A 235 -6.44 38.34 -10.27
C GLY A 235 -5.21 38.18 -9.38
N ALA A 236 -4.38 39.21 -9.28
CA ALA A 236 -3.15 39.16 -8.49
C ALA A 236 -3.37 38.79 -7.02
N ALA A 237 -4.53 39.10 -6.44
CA ALA A 237 -4.87 38.69 -5.07
C ALA A 237 -5.16 37.19 -4.95
N GLU A 238 -5.75 36.57 -5.98
CA GLU A 238 -5.93 35.11 -6.05
C GLU A 238 -4.57 34.41 -6.14
N ALA A 239 -3.67 34.93 -6.98
CA ALA A 239 -2.31 34.42 -7.07
C ALA A 239 -1.60 34.45 -5.71
N VAL A 240 -1.68 35.57 -4.97
CA VAL A 240 -1.10 35.69 -3.62
C VAL A 240 -1.73 34.71 -2.64
N ALA A 241 -3.07 34.60 -2.60
CA ALA A 241 -3.77 33.67 -1.71
C ALA A 241 -3.40 32.21 -2.02
N SER A 242 -3.37 31.84 -3.29
CA SER A 242 -2.96 30.51 -3.79
C SER A 242 -1.51 30.20 -3.39
N ALA A 243 -0.60 31.15 -3.62
CA ALA A 243 0.81 30.98 -3.33
C ALA A 243 1.11 30.82 -1.83
N LEU A 244 0.38 31.53 -0.97
CA LEU A 244 0.51 31.38 0.49
C LEU A 244 -0.14 30.08 0.99
N LYS A 245 -1.27 29.67 0.39
CA LYS A 245 -1.95 28.41 0.72
C LYS A 245 -1.09 27.20 0.37
N ASN A 246 -0.62 27.11 -0.88
CA ASN A 246 0.12 25.95 -1.39
C ASN A 246 1.51 25.78 -0.76
N ARG A 247 1.98 26.77 0.00
CA ARG A 247 3.25 26.73 0.75
C ARG A 247 3.05 26.39 2.23
N ASN A 248 1.83 26.04 2.64
CA ASN A 248 1.46 25.91 4.05
C ASN A 248 1.88 27.14 4.87
N ARG A 249 1.79 28.32 4.25
CA ARG A 249 2.15 29.59 4.91
C ARG A 249 0.92 30.28 5.49
N ALA A 250 -0.23 30.19 4.81
CA ALA A 250 -1.46 30.80 5.30
C ALA A 250 -2.66 29.87 5.24
N ILE A 251 -3.51 29.95 6.26
CA ILE A 251 -4.82 29.31 6.25
C ILE A 251 -5.78 30.26 5.54
N VAL A 252 -6.43 29.80 4.47
CA VAL A 252 -7.38 30.61 3.70
C VAL A 252 -8.78 30.43 4.26
N ILE A 253 -9.45 31.52 4.63
CA ILE A 253 -10.79 31.50 5.24
C ILE A 253 -11.74 32.40 4.45
N GLY A 254 -12.93 31.89 4.13
CA GLY A 254 -13.97 32.68 3.45
C GLY A 254 -14.66 31.89 2.34
N GLU A 255 -14.84 32.52 1.18
CA GLU A 255 -15.42 31.87 0.00
C GLU A 255 -14.35 31.55 -1.04
N ARG A 256 -14.70 30.66 -1.98
CA ARG A 256 -13.95 30.48 -3.23
C ARG A 256 -13.87 31.82 -3.97
N THR A 257 -12.68 32.13 -4.49
CA THR A 257 -12.41 33.39 -5.21
C THR A 257 -13.04 33.41 -6.61
N SER A 258 -12.88 34.52 -7.34
CA SER A 258 -13.59 34.77 -8.60
C SER A 258 -13.19 33.86 -9.76
N GLY A 259 -11.98 33.31 -9.78
CA GLY A 259 -11.46 32.54 -10.90
C GLY A 259 -11.00 33.41 -12.06
N GLY A 260 -10.15 34.41 -11.78
CA GLY A 260 -9.61 35.32 -12.79
C GLY A 260 -8.66 34.66 -13.80
N SER A 261 -7.90 35.49 -14.51
CA SER A 261 -6.89 35.05 -15.47
C SER A 261 -5.68 35.96 -15.43
N VAL A 262 -4.51 35.43 -15.77
CA VAL A 262 -3.26 36.21 -15.86
C VAL A 262 -3.38 37.28 -16.94
N LYS A 263 -3.82 36.89 -18.14
CA LYS A 263 -4.01 37.80 -19.27
C LYS A 263 -5.00 37.21 -20.28
N VAL A 264 -5.98 38.01 -20.67
CA VAL A 264 -6.94 37.69 -21.73
C VAL A 264 -6.95 38.88 -22.70
N ASP A 265 -6.60 38.63 -23.96
CA ASP A 265 -6.57 39.66 -25.00
C ASP A 265 -7.78 39.52 -25.92
N LYS A 266 -8.38 40.65 -26.28
CA LYS A 266 -9.46 40.72 -27.27
C LYS A 266 -8.90 41.21 -28.60
N ILE A 267 -8.73 40.29 -29.53
CA ILE A 267 -8.01 40.51 -30.80
C ILE A 267 -9.02 40.67 -31.93
N ARG A 268 -8.89 41.74 -32.70
CA ARG A 268 -9.77 42.03 -33.86
C ARG A 268 -9.38 41.17 -35.05
N ILE A 269 -10.37 40.65 -35.78
CA ILE A 269 -10.18 39.91 -37.03
C ILE A 269 -10.34 40.88 -38.20
N ASP A 270 -9.22 41.41 -38.70
CA ASP A 270 -9.16 42.35 -39.82
C ASP A 270 -10.23 43.47 -39.75
N ARG A 271 -10.82 43.81 -40.90
CA ARG A 271 -11.89 44.82 -41.02
C ARG A 271 -13.29 44.21 -40.89
N SER A 272 -13.40 42.94 -40.48
CA SER A 272 -14.65 42.17 -40.49
C SER A 272 -15.66 42.63 -39.43
N GLY A 273 -15.19 43.28 -38.36
CA GLY A 273 -16.00 43.62 -37.19
C GLY A 273 -16.11 42.49 -36.16
N PHE A 274 -15.48 41.33 -36.41
CA PHE A 274 -15.35 40.26 -35.43
C PHE A 274 -14.12 40.41 -34.55
N TYR A 275 -14.21 39.86 -33.34
CA TYR A 275 -13.15 39.76 -32.35
C TYR A 275 -13.09 38.34 -31.79
N ILE A 276 -11.90 37.90 -31.43
CA ILE A 276 -11.68 36.70 -30.63
C ILE A 276 -11.04 37.10 -29.30
N THR A 277 -11.65 36.66 -28.21
CA THR A 277 -11.16 36.83 -26.85
C THR A 277 -10.40 35.56 -26.49
N VAL A 278 -9.09 35.68 -26.23
CA VAL A 278 -8.18 34.55 -26.05
C VAL A 278 -7.37 34.74 -24.76
N PRO A 279 -7.29 33.74 -23.88
CA PRO A 279 -6.31 33.76 -22.80
C PRO A 279 -4.91 33.59 -23.40
N THR A 280 -4.09 34.63 -23.29
CA THR A 280 -2.78 34.72 -23.94
C THR A 280 -1.62 34.43 -23.00
N ALA A 281 -1.86 34.46 -21.69
CA ALA A 281 -0.90 34.02 -20.70
C ALA A 281 -1.56 33.13 -19.65
N ARG A 282 -0.75 32.25 -19.04
CA ARG A 282 -1.16 31.35 -17.96
C ARG A 282 -0.13 31.32 -16.84
N SER A 283 -0.59 31.02 -15.64
CA SER A 283 0.23 30.72 -14.47
C SER A 283 0.32 29.23 -14.21
N SER A 284 1.42 28.79 -13.59
CA SER A 284 1.60 27.44 -13.08
C SER A 284 2.42 27.46 -11.80
N ASN A 285 1.84 26.87 -10.75
CA ASN A 285 2.44 26.80 -9.43
C ASN A 285 3.55 25.73 -9.42
N PRO A 286 4.76 26.03 -8.93
CA PRO A 286 5.87 25.08 -8.97
C PRO A 286 5.73 23.90 -8.00
N VAL A 287 4.85 23.99 -7.00
CA VAL A 287 4.62 22.93 -6.01
C VAL A 287 3.53 21.98 -6.50
N THR A 288 2.43 22.50 -7.02
CA THR A 288 1.25 21.69 -7.39
C THR A 288 1.09 21.47 -8.89
N GLY A 289 1.81 22.21 -9.73
CA GLY A 289 1.59 22.27 -11.18
C GLY A 289 0.31 23.02 -11.61
N GLN A 290 -0.62 23.26 -10.67
CA GLN A 290 -1.94 23.81 -10.92
C GLN A 290 -1.95 25.34 -11.00
N SER A 291 -3.01 25.88 -11.62
CA SER A 291 -3.30 27.32 -11.68
C SER A 291 -4.48 27.68 -10.78
N TRP A 292 -4.50 28.91 -10.28
CA TRP A 292 -5.65 29.50 -9.58
C TRP A 292 -6.70 30.04 -10.56
N GLU A 293 -6.36 30.16 -11.84
CA GLU A 293 -7.21 30.76 -12.87
C GLU A 293 -8.47 29.93 -13.13
N VAL A 294 -9.53 30.59 -13.62
CA VAL A 294 -10.84 30.00 -13.98
C VAL A 294 -11.64 29.48 -12.78
N ASN A 295 -11.06 28.60 -11.97
CA ASN A 295 -11.72 27.95 -10.85
C ASN A 295 -11.64 28.77 -9.55
N GLY A 296 -10.63 29.62 -9.43
CA GLY A 296 -10.35 30.36 -8.20
C GLY A 296 -9.72 29.49 -7.10
N VAL A 297 -9.28 30.14 -6.04
CA VAL A 297 -8.71 29.53 -4.84
C VAL A 297 -9.85 29.10 -3.92
N SER A 298 -9.99 27.79 -3.70
CA SER A 298 -10.90 27.28 -2.68
C SER A 298 -10.33 27.54 -1.27
N PRO A 299 -11.14 28.01 -0.31
CA PRO A 299 -10.66 28.28 1.06
C PRO A 299 -10.32 26.97 1.79
N SER A 300 -9.44 27.04 2.79
CA SER A 300 -9.21 25.95 3.75
C SER A 300 -10.38 25.83 4.73
N VAL A 301 -11.01 26.95 5.09
CA VAL A 301 -12.21 27.00 5.92
C VAL A 301 -13.29 27.81 5.22
N SER A 302 -14.36 27.15 4.79
CA SER A 302 -15.46 27.79 4.06
C SER A 302 -16.44 28.47 5.02
N VAL A 303 -16.58 29.78 4.91
CA VAL A 303 -17.53 30.59 5.71
C VAL A 303 -18.03 31.78 4.90
N ARG A 304 -19.16 32.37 5.32
CA ARG A 304 -19.66 33.59 4.69
C ARG A 304 -18.66 34.74 4.91
N PRO A 305 -18.46 35.66 3.95
CA PRO A 305 -17.46 36.73 4.08
C PRO A 305 -17.64 37.60 5.32
N LYS A 306 -18.88 37.80 5.79
CA LYS A 306 -19.18 38.57 7.01
C LYS A 306 -18.65 37.90 8.29
N GLU A 307 -18.58 36.58 8.32
CA GLU A 307 -18.14 35.77 9.48
C GLU A 307 -16.64 35.50 9.47
N ALA A 308 -15.96 35.73 8.33
CA ALA A 308 -14.57 35.35 8.11
C ALA A 308 -13.58 35.91 9.14
N VAL A 309 -13.76 37.17 9.58
CA VAL A 309 -12.90 37.77 10.61
C VAL A 309 -13.13 37.12 11.98
N THR A 310 -14.38 36.88 12.35
CA THR A 310 -14.73 36.22 13.62
C THR A 310 -14.17 34.80 13.65
N LYS A 311 -14.34 34.04 12.57
CA LYS A 311 -13.78 32.69 12.45
C LYS A 311 -12.25 32.69 12.48
N ALA A 312 -11.62 33.65 11.81
CA ALA A 312 -10.16 33.81 11.85
C ALA A 312 -9.63 34.09 13.26
N LYS A 313 -10.30 34.97 14.02
CA LYS A 313 -9.94 35.24 15.43
C LYS A 313 -10.07 33.99 16.30
N ALA A 314 -11.18 33.25 16.18
CA ALA A 314 -11.39 32.01 16.93
C ALA A 314 -10.33 30.95 16.60
N LEU A 315 -9.97 30.81 15.31
CA LEU A 315 -8.95 29.86 14.87
C LEU A 315 -7.55 30.22 15.38
N LEU A 316 -7.18 31.51 15.38
CA LEU A 316 -5.91 31.95 15.97
C LEU A 316 -5.85 31.66 17.48
N ALA A 317 -6.96 31.88 18.20
CA ALA A 317 -7.03 31.58 19.62
C ALA A 317 -6.87 30.07 19.91
N ALA A 318 -7.50 29.21 19.11
CA ALA A 318 -7.32 27.75 19.22
C ALA A 318 -5.87 27.32 18.94
N ARG A 319 -5.25 27.92 17.92
CA ARG A 319 -3.86 27.60 17.53
C ARG A 319 -2.82 28.00 18.56
N GLU A 320 -3.08 29.04 19.35
CA GLU A 320 -2.22 29.43 20.47
C GLU A 320 -2.10 28.31 21.54
N GLY A 321 -3.13 27.46 21.67
CA GLY A 321 -3.13 26.33 22.61
C GLY A 321 -2.35 25.10 22.16
N ILE A 322 -2.11 24.93 20.85
CA ILE A 322 -1.50 23.70 20.29
C ILE A 322 -0.13 23.39 20.92
N PRO A 323 0.83 24.33 21.01
CA PRO A 323 2.15 24.02 21.59
C PRO A 323 2.07 23.58 23.06
N LYS A 324 1.10 24.13 23.82
CA LYS A 324 0.87 23.76 25.21
C LYS A 324 0.31 22.35 25.31
N ALA A 325 -0.67 22.02 24.48
CA ALA A 325 -1.25 20.68 24.39
C ALA A 325 -0.21 19.63 24.04
N VAL A 326 0.57 19.85 22.97
CA VAL A 326 1.65 18.94 22.52
C VAL A 326 2.67 18.73 23.63
N ARG A 327 3.08 19.80 24.33
CA ARG A 327 4.00 19.72 25.48
C ARG A 327 3.39 18.92 26.65
N SER A 328 2.12 19.14 26.97
CA SER A 328 1.46 18.40 28.05
C SER A 328 1.37 16.91 27.73
N VAL A 329 0.96 16.56 26.51
CA VAL A 329 0.93 15.16 26.04
C VAL A 329 2.32 14.54 26.07
N SER A 330 3.34 15.28 25.61
CA SER A 330 4.74 14.87 25.68
C SER A 330 5.19 14.57 27.12
N ASN A 331 4.80 15.40 28.09
CA ASN A 331 5.12 15.18 29.49
C ASN A 331 4.40 13.94 30.07
N LEU A 332 3.15 13.72 29.69
CA LEU A 332 2.39 12.53 30.09
C LEU A 332 3.04 11.25 29.54
N ILE A 333 3.42 11.24 28.26
CA ILE A 333 4.14 10.12 27.65
C ILE A 333 5.47 9.89 28.36
N LYS A 334 6.27 10.94 28.55
CA LYS A 334 7.57 10.85 29.23
C LYS A 334 7.45 10.24 30.63
N ARG A 335 6.42 10.61 31.37
CA ARG A 335 6.22 10.19 32.75
C ARG A 335 5.62 8.78 32.85
N TYR A 336 4.54 8.52 32.12
CA TYR A 336 3.67 7.37 32.37
C TYR A 336 3.68 6.31 31.26
N TYR A 337 4.22 6.57 30.07
CA TYR A 337 4.21 5.55 29.03
C TYR A 337 5.09 4.36 29.42
N ALA A 338 4.55 3.14 29.31
CA ALA A 338 5.22 1.90 29.73
C ALA A 338 6.41 1.53 28.84
N SER A 339 6.32 1.73 27.53
CA SER A 339 7.39 1.40 26.58
C SER A 339 8.47 2.49 26.55
N LYS A 340 9.34 2.47 27.57
CA LYS A 340 10.37 3.50 27.83
C LYS A 340 11.39 3.66 26.71
N ASP A 341 11.67 2.59 25.98
CA ASP A 341 12.55 2.56 24.80
C ASP A 341 12.06 3.47 23.67
N LYS A 342 10.74 3.56 23.47
CA LYS A 342 10.11 4.39 22.42
C LYS A 342 9.97 5.86 22.80
N VAL A 343 10.03 6.21 24.08
CA VAL A 343 9.77 7.58 24.59
C VAL A 343 10.65 8.63 23.90
N LYS A 344 11.96 8.39 23.78
CA LYS A 344 12.87 9.37 23.19
C LYS A 344 12.52 9.66 21.73
N VAL A 345 12.17 8.62 20.97
CA VAL A 345 11.81 8.74 19.55
C VAL A 345 10.49 9.50 19.40
N LEU A 346 9.48 9.17 20.22
CA LEU A 346 8.19 9.86 20.23
C LEU A 346 8.33 11.35 20.54
N LEU A 347 9.11 11.70 21.56
CA LEU A 347 9.30 13.10 21.95
C LEU A 347 9.99 13.91 20.84
N ASN A 348 11.02 13.36 20.21
CA ASN A 348 11.70 14.00 19.09
C ASN A 348 10.75 14.16 17.89
N HIS A 349 9.93 13.15 17.60
CA HIS A 349 8.96 13.17 16.52
C HIS A 349 7.97 14.33 16.72
N LEU A 350 7.29 14.37 17.88
CA LEU A 350 6.34 15.41 18.24
C LEU A 350 6.93 16.83 18.24
N GLU A 351 8.22 16.98 18.57
CA GLU A 351 8.92 18.27 18.53
C GLU A 351 9.10 18.80 17.10
N THR A 352 9.24 17.89 16.13
CA THR A 352 9.46 18.23 14.71
C THR A 352 8.19 18.23 13.85
N THR A 353 7.09 17.67 14.36
CA THR A 353 5.80 17.59 13.66
C THR A 353 5.27 18.98 13.28
N ASP A 354 4.81 19.09 12.02
CA ASP A 354 4.08 20.28 11.56
C ASP A 354 2.58 20.19 11.88
N PHE A 355 2.12 21.08 12.75
CA PHE A 355 0.71 21.23 13.12
C PHE A 355 0.00 22.37 12.35
N PHE A 356 0.56 22.81 11.21
CA PHE A 356 -0.03 23.87 10.39
C PHE A 356 -1.49 23.58 9.95
N ALA A 357 -1.78 22.34 9.58
CA ALA A 357 -3.11 21.93 9.11
C ALA A 357 -4.17 21.83 10.22
N VAL A 358 -3.76 21.88 11.50
CA VAL A 358 -4.67 21.75 12.65
C VAL A 358 -5.46 23.04 12.86
N ILE A 359 -6.80 22.94 12.82
CA ILE A 359 -7.71 24.08 12.95
C ILE A 359 -8.73 23.93 14.10
N SER A 360 -8.74 22.79 14.80
CA SER A 360 -9.59 22.49 15.97
C SER A 360 -8.88 21.56 16.97
N GLU A 361 -9.44 21.38 18.18
CA GLU A 361 -8.92 20.41 19.16
C GLU A 361 -9.15 18.97 18.69
N GLU A 362 -10.24 18.70 17.97
CA GLU A 362 -10.51 17.40 17.35
C GLU A 362 -9.46 17.07 16.28
N ASP A 363 -9.10 18.04 15.43
CA ASP A 363 -8.02 17.86 14.45
C ASP A 363 -6.68 17.64 15.15
N LEU A 364 -6.45 18.29 16.29
CA LEU A 364 -5.22 18.11 17.07
C LEU A 364 -5.15 16.70 17.64
N ALA A 365 -6.23 16.19 18.23
CA ALA A 365 -6.30 14.83 18.74
C ALA A 365 -6.09 13.81 17.62
N ALA A 366 -6.75 13.99 16.47
CA ALA A 366 -6.58 13.12 15.30
C ALA A 366 -5.14 13.16 14.77
N LYS A 367 -4.54 14.35 14.65
CA LYS A 367 -3.15 14.51 14.23
C LYS A 367 -2.19 13.85 15.22
N LEU A 368 -2.36 14.09 16.53
CA LEU A 368 -1.53 13.46 17.56
C LEU A 368 -1.65 11.94 17.53
N ASN A 369 -2.86 11.38 17.39
CA ASN A 369 -3.03 9.93 17.24
C ASN A 369 -2.26 9.41 16.03
N TYR A 370 -2.41 10.03 14.85
CA TYR A 370 -1.69 9.62 13.65
C TYR A 370 -0.17 9.63 13.86
N GLU A 371 0.37 10.71 14.41
CA GLU A 371 1.81 10.87 14.62
C GLU A 371 2.35 9.90 15.68
N LEU A 372 1.62 9.69 16.78
CA LEU A 372 2.00 8.73 17.82
C LEU A 372 2.00 7.31 17.27
N GLN A 373 0.91 6.89 16.61
CA GLN A 373 0.78 5.54 16.07
C GLN A 373 1.80 5.25 14.97
N SER A 374 2.18 6.24 14.16
CA SER A 374 3.23 6.09 13.13
C SER A 374 4.62 5.76 13.69
N VAL A 375 4.81 5.89 15.01
CA VAL A 375 6.09 5.65 15.69
C VAL A 375 5.98 4.51 16.70
N CYS A 376 4.93 4.49 17.53
CA CYS A 376 4.83 3.52 18.61
C CYS A 376 4.11 2.23 18.25
N GLU A 377 3.18 2.26 17.28
CA GLU A 377 2.31 1.13 16.93
C GLU A 377 1.62 0.51 18.17
N ASP A 378 1.32 1.33 19.17
CA ASP A 378 0.68 0.91 20.42
C ASP A 378 -0.75 1.43 20.47
N PRO A 379 -1.76 0.60 20.10
CA PRO A 379 -3.14 1.04 19.95
C PRO A 379 -3.77 1.51 21.27
N ARG A 380 -3.13 1.23 22.42
CA ARG A 380 -3.60 1.67 23.75
C ARG A 380 -3.30 3.15 24.01
N LEU A 381 -2.30 3.72 23.35
CA LEU A 381 -1.96 5.14 23.47
C LEU A 381 -2.88 5.98 22.58
N ILE A 382 -3.93 6.54 23.19
CA ILE A 382 -5.00 7.23 22.47
C ILE A 382 -5.19 8.66 23.02
N ILE A 383 -5.32 9.61 22.12
CA ILE A 383 -5.67 11.00 22.39
C ILE A 383 -7.14 11.24 22.02
N LYS A 384 -7.94 11.75 22.94
CA LYS A 384 -9.35 12.11 22.73
C LYS A 384 -9.61 13.55 23.15
N THR A 385 -10.65 14.16 22.60
CA THR A 385 -11.20 15.41 23.14
C THR A 385 -12.33 15.09 24.11
N THR A 386 -12.51 15.90 25.14
CA THR A 386 -13.67 15.79 26.03
C THR A 386 -14.35 17.13 26.23
N LYS A 387 -15.68 17.10 26.35
CA LYS A 387 -16.49 18.25 26.80
C LYS A 387 -16.82 18.19 28.30
N ALA A 388 -16.50 17.08 28.97
CA ALA A 388 -16.75 16.85 30.39
C ALA A 388 -15.52 16.23 31.08
N ALA A 389 -15.35 16.49 32.38
CA ALA A 389 -14.27 15.89 33.15
C ALA A 389 -14.35 14.35 33.11
N PRO A 390 -13.22 13.62 33.10
CA PRO A 390 -13.24 12.17 33.16
C PRO A 390 -13.93 11.72 34.46
N VAL A 391 -14.86 10.78 34.36
CA VAL A 391 -15.35 10.03 35.52
C VAL A 391 -14.19 9.12 35.94
N ALA A 392 -13.70 9.31 37.17
CA ALA A 392 -12.73 8.39 37.75
C ALA A 392 -13.40 7.00 37.82
N ALA A 393 -12.75 5.98 37.29
CA ALA A 393 -13.14 4.62 37.59
C ALA A 393 -12.95 4.43 39.10
N GLU A 394 -14.04 4.20 39.82
CA GLU A 394 -13.99 3.81 41.23
C GLU A 394 -13.40 2.40 41.29
N ASP A 395 -12.37 2.21 42.13
CA ASP A 395 -11.87 0.88 42.43
C ASP A 395 -13.00 0.07 43.09
N PRO A 396 -13.28 -1.17 42.66
CA PRO A 396 -14.31 -1.99 43.28
C PRO A 396 -13.98 -2.18 44.77
N GLU A 397 -14.96 -1.92 45.65
CA GLU A 397 -14.84 -2.20 47.08
C GLU A 397 -14.46 -3.68 47.31
N ALA A 398 -13.46 -3.90 48.16
CA ALA A 398 -13.06 -5.24 48.58
C ALA A 398 -14.24 -5.94 49.29
N PRO A 399 -14.47 -7.24 49.04
CA PRO A 399 -15.56 -7.96 49.70
C PRO A 399 -15.37 -8.00 51.22
N ASP A 400 -16.48 -7.92 51.94
CA ASP A 400 -16.54 -7.95 53.40
C ASP A 400 -16.05 -9.32 53.94
N ASP A 401 -15.04 -9.31 54.81
CA ASP A 401 -14.25 -10.45 55.30
C ASP A 401 -15.05 -11.41 56.23
N SER A 402 -16.38 -11.28 56.30
CA SER A 402 -17.21 -11.86 57.35
C SER A 402 -17.67 -13.31 57.11
N ASN A 403 -17.45 -13.91 55.93
CA ASN A 403 -17.70 -15.35 55.71
C ASN A 403 -16.86 -16.00 54.59
N LEU A 404 -15.54 -16.05 54.74
CA LEU A 404 -14.60 -16.65 53.78
C LEU A 404 -14.94 -18.10 53.36
N ASN A 405 -15.66 -18.86 54.19
CA ASN A 405 -15.98 -20.27 53.93
C ASN A 405 -17.02 -20.51 52.82
N THR A 406 -17.93 -19.55 52.57
CA THR A 406 -18.94 -19.66 51.49
C THR A 406 -18.43 -19.09 50.17
N LEU A 407 -17.40 -18.24 50.22
CA LEU A 407 -16.86 -17.53 49.07
C LEU A 407 -16.30 -18.47 47.99
N VAL A 408 -15.69 -19.61 48.37
CA VAL A 408 -15.19 -20.60 47.39
C VAL A 408 -16.34 -21.24 46.61
N ASP A 409 -17.47 -21.56 47.25
CA ASP A 409 -18.64 -22.15 46.59
C ASP A 409 -19.38 -21.13 45.71
N GLU A 410 -19.32 -19.85 46.07
CA GLU A 410 -19.89 -18.75 45.27
C GLU A 410 -19.03 -18.45 44.04
N VAL A 411 -17.70 -18.49 44.18
CA VAL A 411 -16.77 -18.14 43.11
C VAL A 411 -16.48 -19.31 42.17
N PHE A 412 -16.21 -20.51 42.69
CA PHE A 412 -15.80 -21.66 41.89
C PHE A 412 -16.88 -22.74 41.86
N LYS A 413 -17.46 -22.96 40.68
CA LYS A 413 -18.46 -24.01 40.45
C LYS A 413 -17.79 -25.17 39.71
N VAL A 414 -17.82 -26.35 40.33
CA VAL A 414 -17.15 -27.56 39.82
C VAL A 414 -18.18 -28.64 39.53
N GLN A 415 -18.10 -29.25 38.35
CA GLN A 415 -18.92 -30.40 37.96
C GLN A 415 -18.05 -31.45 37.25
N ILE A 416 -18.28 -32.73 37.54
CA ILE A 416 -17.59 -33.84 36.85
C ILE A 416 -18.58 -34.52 35.91
N ARG A 417 -18.29 -34.53 34.61
CA ARG A 417 -19.11 -35.18 33.59
C ARG A 417 -18.77 -36.67 33.45
N PRO A 418 -19.69 -37.52 32.96
CA PRO A 418 -19.46 -38.96 32.79
C PRO A 418 -18.24 -39.34 31.93
N SER A 419 -17.83 -38.47 31.01
CA SER A 419 -16.67 -38.62 30.12
C SER A 419 -15.31 -38.42 30.81
N LYS A 420 -15.26 -38.37 32.15
CA LYS A 420 -14.09 -37.89 32.92
C LYS A 420 -13.61 -36.51 32.44
N THR A 421 -14.55 -35.64 32.06
CA THR A 421 -14.30 -34.23 31.81
C THR A 421 -14.75 -33.44 33.04
N ALA A 422 -13.84 -32.67 33.64
CA ALA A 422 -14.19 -31.70 34.68
C ALA A 422 -14.64 -30.40 34.03
N TYR A 423 -15.62 -29.74 34.64
CA TYR A 423 -16.10 -28.41 34.28
C TYR A 423 -15.90 -27.47 35.47
N LEU A 424 -15.17 -26.39 35.26
CA LEU A 424 -14.83 -25.38 36.27
C LEU A 424 -15.29 -24.01 35.77
N GLN A 425 -16.28 -23.40 36.42
CA GLN A 425 -16.72 -22.04 36.11
C GLN A 425 -16.38 -21.11 37.26
N PHE A 426 -15.89 -19.91 36.93
CA PHE A 426 -15.77 -18.82 37.89
C PHE A 426 -15.86 -17.44 37.21
N ASP A 427 -16.52 -16.51 37.87
CA ASP A 427 -16.98 -15.25 37.25
C ASP A 427 -16.06 -14.04 37.55
N ARG A 428 -15.00 -14.24 38.35
CA ARG A 428 -13.99 -13.22 38.68
C ARG A 428 -12.68 -13.85 39.17
N PHE A 429 -11.57 -13.13 38.98
CA PHE A 429 -10.28 -13.40 39.62
C PHE A 429 -10.20 -12.68 40.97
N LEU A 430 -9.68 -13.39 41.98
CA LEU A 430 -9.39 -12.86 43.31
C LEU A 430 -7.90 -12.47 43.41
N ASP A 431 -7.58 -11.52 44.28
CA ASP A 431 -6.18 -11.16 44.54
C ASP A 431 -5.40 -12.31 45.20
N ALA A 432 -4.07 -12.26 45.09
CA ALA A 432 -3.20 -13.32 45.59
C ALA A 432 -3.30 -13.54 47.12
N ALA A 433 -3.56 -12.49 47.92
CA ALA A 433 -3.67 -12.62 49.37
C ALA A 433 -4.97 -13.34 49.75
N THR A 434 -6.08 -13.01 49.08
CA THR A 434 -7.36 -13.70 49.26
C THR A 434 -7.28 -15.16 48.83
N LEU A 435 -6.70 -15.47 47.66
CA LEU A 435 -6.51 -16.86 47.22
C LEU A 435 -5.66 -17.68 48.19
N SER A 436 -4.63 -17.07 48.78
CA SER A 436 -3.77 -17.74 49.78
C SER A 436 -4.54 -18.10 51.06
N LYS A 437 -5.50 -17.27 51.49
CA LYS A 437 -6.37 -17.58 52.65
C LYS A 437 -7.36 -18.71 52.34
N LEU A 438 -7.80 -18.84 51.10
CA LEU A 438 -8.81 -19.82 50.66
C LEU A 438 -8.21 -21.15 50.17
N GLU A 439 -6.88 -21.27 50.19
CA GLU A 439 -6.15 -22.37 49.55
C GLU A 439 -6.63 -23.76 49.99
N ASP A 440 -6.77 -24.02 51.30
CA ASP A 440 -7.19 -25.34 51.79
C ASP A 440 -8.59 -25.73 51.29
N GLN A 441 -9.48 -24.75 51.14
CA GLN A 441 -10.83 -24.96 50.60
C GLN A 441 -10.81 -25.17 49.09
N MET A 442 -9.99 -24.41 48.37
CA MET A 442 -9.80 -24.63 46.93
C MET A 442 -9.23 -26.01 46.65
N VAL A 443 -8.27 -26.48 47.45
CA VAL A 443 -7.75 -27.85 47.34
C VAL A 443 -8.88 -28.86 47.51
N GLN A 444 -9.67 -28.76 48.58
CA GLN A 444 -10.73 -29.73 48.85
C GLN A 444 -11.87 -29.70 47.83
N LYS A 445 -12.26 -28.51 47.35
CA LYS A 445 -13.49 -28.31 46.57
C LYS A 445 -13.26 -28.20 45.07
N VAL A 446 -12.05 -27.82 44.63
CA VAL A 446 -11.71 -27.61 43.22
C VAL A 446 -10.69 -28.62 42.75
N TRP A 447 -9.51 -28.66 43.37
CA TRP A 447 -8.38 -29.41 42.82
C TRP A 447 -8.47 -30.91 43.10
N GLU A 448 -8.91 -31.32 44.30
CA GLU A 448 -9.08 -32.73 44.65
C GLU A 448 -10.15 -33.43 43.80
N PRO A 449 -11.35 -32.84 43.56
CA PRO A 449 -12.38 -33.48 42.74
C PRO A 449 -12.00 -33.67 41.26
N ILE A 450 -11.21 -32.74 40.69
CA ILE A 450 -10.82 -32.81 39.27
C ILE A 450 -9.52 -33.59 39.04
N ARG A 451 -8.82 -34.00 40.10
CA ARG A 451 -7.45 -34.53 40.02
C ARG A 451 -7.30 -35.78 39.15
N ASP A 452 -8.37 -36.53 38.92
CA ASP A 452 -8.39 -37.82 38.21
C ASP A 452 -9.16 -37.74 36.86
N THR A 453 -9.52 -36.53 36.40
CA THR A 453 -10.14 -36.31 35.09
C THR A 453 -9.12 -36.26 33.96
N ASP A 454 -9.58 -36.58 32.74
CA ASP A 454 -8.75 -36.62 31.51
C ASP A 454 -8.73 -35.25 30.81
N ASN A 455 -9.85 -34.52 30.89
CA ASN A 455 -10.02 -33.19 30.33
C ASN A 455 -10.58 -32.22 31.38
N LEU A 456 -10.22 -30.93 31.27
CA LEU A 456 -10.77 -29.84 32.07
C LEU A 456 -11.29 -28.73 31.16
N VAL A 457 -12.57 -28.39 31.30
CA VAL A 457 -13.19 -27.21 30.68
C VAL A 457 -13.28 -26.12 31.73
N ILE A 458 -12.70 -24.95 31.45
CA ILE A 458 -12.74 -23.76 32.29
C ILE A 458 -13.65 -22.73 31.62
N ASP A 459 -14.77 -22.39 32.24
CA ASP A 459 -15.73 -21.43 31.70
C ASP A 459 -15.52 -20.02 32.26
N LEU A 460 -15.09 -19.11 31.38
CA LEU A 460 -14.85 -17.70 31.66
C LEU A 460 -15.78 -16.78 30.86
N ARG A 461 -16.84 -17.29 30.22
CA ARG A 461 -17.74 -16.49 29.35
C ARG A 461 -18.36 -15.30 30.08
N SER A 462 -18.69 -15.48 31.36
CA SER A 462 -19.24 -14.45 32.27
C SER A 462 -18.17 -13.79 33.16
N ASN A 463 -16.88 -14.04 32.93
CA ASN A 463 -15.82 -13.60 33.84
C ASN A 463 -15.47 -12.11 33.66
N SER A 464 -15.81 -11.32 34.68
CA SER A 464 -15.60 -9.87 34.71
C SER A 464 -14.14 -9.43 34.96
N GLY A 465 -13.23 -10.38 35.12
CA GLY A 465 -11.81 -10.14 35.38
C GLY A 465 -11.48 -10.02 36.87
N GLY A 466 -10.50 -9.19 37.20
CA GLY A 466 -9.94 -9.04 38.54
C GLY A 466 -8.47 -8.68 38.51
N PRO A 467 -7.78 -8.72 39.66
CA PRO A 467 -6.35 -8.43 39.75
C PRO A 467 -5.49 -9.53 39.11
N SER A 468 -4.46 -9.13 38.35
CA SER A 468 -3.57 -10.04 37.61
C SER A 468 -2.70 -10.92 38.52
N GLU A 469 -2.46 -10.52 39.78
CA GLU A 469 -1.59 -11.25 40.71
C GLU A 469 -2.11 -12.67 40.98
N GLY A 470 -3.44 -12.84 41.00
CA GLY A 470 -4.10 -14.12 41.25
C GLY A 470 -3.88 -15.17 40.16
N LEU A 471 -3.53 -14.75 38.94
CA LEU A 471 -3.28 -15.65 37.81
C LEU A 471 -2.18 -16.66 38.11
N SER A 472 -1.10 -16.20 38.74
CA SER A 472 0.06 -17.02 39.06
C SER A 472 -0.28 -18.23 39.93
N ILE A 473 -1.25 -18.09 40.84
CA ILE A 473 -1.69 -19.17 41.72
C ILE A 473 -2.51 -20.19 40.92
N ILE A 474 -3.51 -19.74 40.16
CA ILE A 474 -4.36 -20.63 39.34
C ILE A 474 -3.51 -21.38 38.30
N LEU A 475 -2.62 -20.67 37.58
CA LEU A 475 -1.72 -21.28 36.60
C LEU A 475 -0.76 -22.31 37.24
N SER A 476 -0.35 -22.10 38.49
CA SER A 476 0.49 -23.07 39.21
C SER A 476 -0.23 -24.41 39.43
N TYR A 477 -1.55 -24.40 39.67
CA TYR A 477 -2.34 -25.63 39.76
C TYR A 477 -2.50 -26.34 38.41
N LEU A 478 -2.39 -25.61 37.29
CA LEU A 478 -2.54 -26.16 35.94
C LEU A 478 -1.23 -26.69 35.34
N HIS A 479 -0.11 -26.56 36.04
CA HIS A 479 1.22 -26.99 35.57
C HIS A 479 1.87 -27.98 36.54
N ASP A 480 2.97 -28.60 36.11
CA ASP A 480 3.80 -29.41 36.99
C ASP A 480 4.56 -28.51 37.97
N ARG A 481 4.78 -29.01 39.20
CA ARG A 481 5.46 -28.23 40.26
C ARG A 481 6.93 -27.98 39.99
N ALA A 482 7.58 -28.85 39.23
CA ALA A 482 9.00 -28.79 38.95
C ALA A 482 9.29 -29.29 37.52
N PRO A 483 10.17 -28.60 36.77
CA PRO A 483 10.86 -27.35 37.12
C PRO A 483 9.91 -26.13 37.15
N PRO A 484 10.23 -25.05 37.90
CA PRO A 484 9.43 -23.83 37.88
C PRO A 484 9.37 -23.19 36.49
N LEU A 485 8.16 -22.92 36.00
CA LEU A 485 7.91 -22.27 34.72
C LEU A 485 7.72 -20.76 34.92
N HIS A 486 8.21 -19.95 33.96
CA HIS A 486 7.87 -18.54 33.88
C HIS A 486 6.53 -18.38 33.16
N PHE A 487 5.58 -17.66 33.78
CA PHE A 487 4.27 -17.43 33.17
C PHE A 487 4.24 -16.09 32.43
N PHE A 488 4.57 -15.00 33.12
CA PHE A 488 4.53 -13.64 32.55
C PHE A 488 5.28 -12.66 33.44
N THR A 489 5.54 -11.48 32.90
CA THR A 489 6.15 -10.33 33.59
C THR A 489 5.25 -9.12 33.46
N ILE A 490 5.02 -8.41 34.57
CA ILE A 490 4.33 -7.12 34.58
C ILE A 490 5.36 -6.02 34.86
N TYR A 491 5.45 -5.04 33.97
CA TYR A 491 6.13 -3.78 34.22
C TYR A 491 5.10 -2.67 34.45
N ASP A 492 5.08 -2.09 35.66
CA ASP A 492 4.28 -0.90 36.00
C ASP A 492 5.16 0.35 35.94
N SER A 493 4.83 1.27 35.05
CA SER A 493 5.59 2.51 34.81
C SER A 493 5.35 3.59 35.87
N ILE A 494 4.23 3.53 36.60
CA ILE A 494 3.87 4.47 37.67
C ILE A 494 4.67 4.14 38.92
N GLN A 495 4.69 2.87 39.30
CA GLN A 495 5.47 2.37 40.43
C GLN A 495 6.95 2.18 40.06
N ASN A 496 7.24 2.08 38.76
CA ASN A 496 8.54 1.73 38.22
C ASN A 496 9.06 0.38 38.77
N THR A 497 8.18 -0.60 38.81
CA THR A 497 8.43 -1.95 39.32
C THR A 497 8.27 -2.97 38.19
N THR A 498 9.12 -3.99 38.20
CA THR A 498 9.00 -5.16 37.31
C THR A 498 8.80 -6.38 38.20
N THR A 499 7.71 -7.09 37.99
CA THR A 499 7.36 -8.28 38.77
C THR A 499 7.24 -9.47 37.83
N GLU A 500 8.07 -10.48 38.06
CA GLU A 500 7.99 -11.76 37.34
C GLU A 500 7.07 -12.72 38.09
N TYR A 501 6.17 -13.37 37.35
CA TYR A 501 5.28 -14.39 37.87
C TYR A 501 5.71 -15.76 37.33
N ARG A 502 5.91 -16.70 38.25
CA ARG A 502 6.42 -18.04 37.98
C ARG A 502 5.57 -19.07 38.74
N THR A 503 5.75 -20.35 38.44
CA THR A 503 5.15 -21.44 39.21
C THR A 503 5.47 -21.29 40.70
N SER A 504 4.42 -21.23 41.53
CA SER A 504 4.56 -21.13 42.97
C SER A 504 4.89 -22.49 43.57
N PRO A 505 6.03 -22.66 44.26
CA PRO A 505 6.37 -23.92 44.93
C PRO A 505 5.55 -24.12 46.22
N ALA A 506 4.83 -23.09 46.67
CA ALA A 506 4.11 -23.07 47.94
C ALA A 506 2.67 -23.61 47.83
N ILE A 507 2.18 -23.96 46.63
CA ILE A 507 0.81 -24.47 46.47
C ILE A 507 0.62 -25.83 47.15
N ARG A 508 -0.50 -25.98 47.86
CA ARG A 508 -0.95 -27.23 48.52
C ARG A 508 -1.87 -28.05 47.60
N GLY A 509 -2.07 -29.33 47.89
CA GLY A 509 -2.99 -30.19 47.12
C GLY A 509 -2.49 -30.64 45.72
N PRO A 510 -3.29 -31.41 44.98
CA PRO A 510 -2.89 -31.97 43.68
C PRO A 510 -2.85 -30.89 42.59
N THR A 511 -1.88 -30.99 41.68
CA THR A 511 -1.86 -30.21 40.44
C THR A 511 -2.57 -30.96 39.32
N TYR A 512 -3.21 -30.24 38.40
CA TYR A 512 -3.72 -30.81 37.16
C TYR A 512 -2.58 -31.28 36.23
N GLY A 513 -1.39 -30.70 36.38
CA GLY A 513 -0.16 -31.09 35.67
C GLY A 513 -0.17 -30.65 34.21
N SER A 514 0.95 -30.79 33.52
CA SER A 514 1.16 -30.21 32.17
C SER A 514 0.56 -31.02 31.00
N LYS A 515 0.29 -32.31 31.20
CA LYS A 515 -0.02 -33.24 30.10
C LYS A 515 -1.49 -33.28 29.69
N ARG A 516 -2.39 -33.15 30.66
CA ARG A 516 -3.84 -33.27 30.43
C ARG A 516 -4.42 -32.08 29.68
N ASN A 517 -5.52 -32.28 28.98
CA ASN A 517 -6.08 -31.23 28.12
C ASN A 517 -6.90 -30.23 28.92
N ILE A 518 -6.75 -28.95 28.57
CA ILE A 518 -7.51 -27.84 29.14
C ILE A 518 -8.15 -27.07 28.00
N TYR A 519 -9.44 -26.77 28.15
CA TYR A 519 -10.24 -26.00 27.21
C TYR A 519 -10.81 -24.81 27.95
N VAL A 520 -10.70 -23.60 27.41
CA VAL A 520 -11.10 -22.36 28.07
C VAL A 520 -12.20 -21.71 27.25
N LEU A 521 -13.40 -21.61 27.83
CA LEU A 521 -14.54 -20.97 27.17
C LEU A 521 -14.50 -19.48 27.47
N VAL A 522 -14.60 -18.65 26.44
CA VAL A 522 -14.58 -17.19 26.56
C VAL A 522 -15.74 -16.55 25.81
N GLY A 523 -16.10 -15.33 26.22
CA GLY A 523 -17.15 -14.54 25.60
C GLY A 523 -16.76 -13.08 25.52
N CYS A 524 -17.58 -12.26 24.86
CA CYS A 524 -17.37 -10.81 24.77
C CYS A 524 -17.37 -10.08 26.13
N GLN A 525 -17.81 -10.74 27.21
CA GLN A 525 -17.78 -10.23 28.58
C GLN A 525 -16.51 -10.61 29.34
N THR A 526 -15.71 -11.58 28.84
CA THR A 526 -14.43 -11.94 29.43
C THR A 526 -13.50 -10.72 29.41
N ALA A 527 -13.07 -10.26 30.59
CA ALA A 527 -12.35 -8.99 30.75
C ALA A 527 -11.11 -9.10 31.66
N ALA A 528 -10.16 -8.15 31.52
CA ALA A 528 -8.99 -7.98 32.38
C ALA A 528 -8.24 -9.31 32.66
N ALA A 529 -8.10 -9.73 33.93
CA ALA A 529 -7.41 -10.98 34.28
C ALA A 529 -8.01 -12.24 33.61
N GLY A 530 -9.31 -12.25 33.27
CA GLY A 530 -9.91 -13.35 32.50
C GLY A 530 -9.35 -13.44 31.08
N GLU A 531 -9.08 -12.29 30.46
CA GLU A 531 -8.44 -12.23 29.15
C GLU A 531 -6.95 -12.58 29.25
N GLU A 532 -6.26 -12.06 30.27
CA GLU A 532 -4.85 -12.42 30.55
C GLU A 532 -4.70 -13.93 30.77
N PHE A 533 -5.64 -14.57 31.48
CA PHE A 533 -5.65 -16.01 31.64
C PHE A 533 -5.81 -16.74 30.31
N ALA A 534 -6.82 -16.39 29.51
CA ALA A 534 -7.05 -17.03 28.21
C ALA A 534 -5.85 -16.86 27.27
N TYR A 535 -5.28 -15.65 27.21
CA TYR A 535 -4.07 -15.35 26.45
C TYR A 535 -2.86 -16.18 26.93
N LEU A 536 -2.69 -16.34 28.24
CA LEU A 536 -1.62 -17.18 28.80
C LEU A 536 -1.82 -18.65 28.48
N MET A 537 -3.07 -19.14 28.42
CA MET A 537 -3.34 -20.53 28.07
C MET A 537 -2.90 -20.84 26.63
N GLN A 538 -3.00 -19.87 25.71
CA GLN A 538 -2.46 -19.98 24.34
C GLN A 538 -0.94 -19.82 24.30
N SER A 539 -0.38 -18.74 24.88
CA SER A 539 1.07 -18.45 24.81
C SER A 539 1.95 -19.47 25.53
N LEU A 540 1.45 -20.08 26.62
CA LEU A 540 2.09 -21.20 27.32
C LEU A 540 1.87 -22.55 26.62
N ARG A 541 1.06 -22.60 25.56
CA ARG A 541 0.60 -23.85 24.91
C ARG A 541 -0.02 -24.81 25.91
N ARG A 542 -0.78 -24.26 26.86
CA ARG A 542 -1.36 -25.03 27.96
C ARG A 542 -2.80 -25.46 27.67
N GLY A 543 -3.55 -24.71 26.89
CA GLY A 543 -4.93 -25.07 26.59
C GLY A 543 -5.46 -24.41 25.34
N THR A 544 -6.65 -24.85 24.94
CA THR A 544 -7.36 -24.38 23.75
C THR A 544 -8.43 -23.38 24.16
N VAL A 545 -8.41 -22.17 23.59
CA VAL A 545 -9.40 -21.12 23.87
C VAL A 545 -10.52 -21.20 22.84
N ILE A 546 -11.77 -21.17 23.29
CA ILE A 546 -12.96 -21.42 22.47
C ILE A 546 -14.03 -20.37 22.80
N GLY A 547 -14.64 -19.76 21.79
CA GLY A 547 -15.77 -18.85 21.97
C GLY A 547 -15.61 -17.55 21.20
N GLU A 548 -16.07 -16.44 21.79
CA GLU A 548 -16.03 -15.12 21.13
C GLU A 548 -14.70 -14.40 21.37
N ILE A 549 -14.37 -13.42 20.53
CA ILE A 549 -13.31 -12.46 20.84
C ILE A 549 -13.68 -11.74 22.15
N THR A 550 -12.74 -11.69 23.09
CA THR A 550 -12.98 -11.12 24.43
C THR A 550 -13.09 -9.60 24.41
N SER A 551 -13.42 -8.98 25.55
CA SER A 551 -13.84 -7.57 25.60
C SER A 551 -12.77 -6.55 25.20
N GLY A 552 -11.49 -6.90 25.28
CA GLY A 552 -10.35 -6.01 25.10
C GLY A 552 -10.14 -5.00 26.23
N ASN A 553 -10.86 -5.14 27.35
CA ASN A 553 -10.83 -4.22 28.48
C ASN A 553 -9.74 -4.61 29.49
N LEU A 554 -8.49 -4.32 29.12
CA LEU A 554 -7.35 -4.51 30.00
C LEU A 554 -7.14 -3.32 30.94
N LEU A 555 -6.77 -3.60 32.19
CA LEU A 555 -6.43 -2.59 33.20
C LEU A 555 -5.00 -2.03 33.04
N HIS A 556 -4.51 -1.95 31.80
CA HIS A 556 -3.11 -1.58 31.51
C HIS A 556 -2.90 -0.09 31.22
N SER A 557 -3.98 0.68 31.11
CA SER A 557 -3.93 2.10 30.71
C SER A 557 -4.61 3.03 31.70
N ARG A 558 -4.15 4.28 31.76
CA ARG A 558 -4.78 5.36 32.54
C ARG A 558 -5.01 6.59 31.69
N SER A 559 -6.12 7.29 31.92
CA SER A 559 -6.48 8.50 31.20
C SER A 559 -6.12 9.75 32.01
N PHE A 560 -5.44 10.69 31.36
CA PHE A 560 -4.94 11.92 31.97
C PHE A 560 -5.42 13.14 31.17
N LEU A 561 -5.94 14.16 31.85
CA LEU A 561 -6.27 15.43 31.21
C LEU A 561 -4.99 16.22 30.92
N ALA A 562 -4.79 16.64 29.67
CA ALA A 562 -3.69 17.51 29.29
C ALA A 562 -3.93 18.94 29.82
N GLU A 563 -2.94 19.47 30.53
CA GLU A 563 -3.10 20.61 31.43
C GLU A 563 -3.57 21.88 30.71
N GLY A 564 -4.74 22.37 31.11
CA GLY A 564 -5.36 23.58 30.55
C GLY A 564 -5.74 23.47 29.07
N THR A 565 -6.22 22.28 28.66
CA THR A 565 -6.74 21.97 27.32
C THR A 565 -7.97 21.06 27.43
N GLY A 566 -8.74 20.89 26.35
CA GLY A 566 -9.83 19.90 26.26
C GLY A 566 -9.37 18.47 25.91
N ILE A 567 -8.07 18.19 25.93
CA ILE A 567 -7.48 16.93 25.46
C ILE A 567 -7.26 15.95 26.62
N VAL A 568 -7.67 14.70 26.43
CA VAL A 568 -7.42 13.57 27.33
C VAL A 568 -6.49 12.59 26.62
N ALA A 569 -5.40 12.22 27.27
CA ALA A 569 -4.48 11.19 26.81
C ALA A 569 -4.68 9.92 27.64
N THR A 570 -5.14 8.84 27.01
CA THR A 570 -5.10 7.48 27.55
C THR A 570 -3.72 6.92 27.27
N VAL A 571 -2.94 6.69 28.33
CA VAL A 571 -1.54 6.26 28.26
C VAL A 571 -1.45 4.86 28.86
N PRO A 572 -0.87 3.86 28.14
CA PRO A 572 -0.58 2.57 28.73
C PRO A 572 0.55 2.71 29.75
N VAL A 573 0.24 2.31 30.97
CA VAL A 573 1.11 2.41 32.15
C VAL A 573 1.63 1.04 32.58
N VAL A 574 1.03 -0.04 32.08
CA VAL A 574 1.48 -1.41 32.29
C VAL A 574 1.89 -2.05 30.97
N ASN A 575 3.02 -2.75 30.97
CA ASN A 575 3.34 -3.74 29.96
C ASN A 575 3.20 -5.14 30.55
N PHE A 576 2.36 -5.96 29.93
CA PHE A 576 2.19 -7.36 30.23
C PHE A 576 2.99 -8.16 29.19
N VAL A 577 4.03 -8.85 29.65
CA VAL A 577 4.95 -9.60 28.80
C VAL A 577 4.76 -11.08 29.06
N ASP A 578 4.47 -11.85 28.01
CA ASP A 578 4.21 -13.29 28.11
C ASP A 578 5.49 -14.12 28.35
N ASN A 579 5.35 -15.44 28.38
CA ASN A 579 6.46 -16.38 28.54
C ASN A 579 7.44 -16.42 27.36
N ASN A 580 7.07 -15.86 26.20
CA ASN A 580 7.90 -15.79 25.00
C ASN A 580 8.64 -14.45 24.89
N GLY A 581 8.37 -13.51 25.80
CA GLY A 581 8.95 -12.16 25.78
C GLY A 581 8.14 -11.16 24.96
N GLU A 582 6.95 -11.54 24.49
CA GLU A 582 6.06 -10.68 23.70
C GLU A 582 5.21 -9.80 24.61
N CYS A 583 5.16 -8.50 24.33
CA CYS A 583 4.34 -7.56 25.08
C CYS A 583 2.93 -7.54 24.49
N TRP A 584 1.95 -8.00 25.26
CA TRP A 584 0.57 -7.98 24.81
C TRP A 584 -0.02 -6.57 24.85
N LEU A 585 -0.53 -6.10 23.70
CA LEU A 585 -1.09 -4.76 23.54
C LEU A 585 -2.63 -4.71 23.67
N GLY A 586 -3.25 -5.82 24.05
CA GLY A 586 -4.71 -5.95 24.20
C GLY A 586 -5.46 -6.12 22.89
N GLY A 587 -6.69 -5.61 22.82
CA GLY A 587 -7.59 -5.77 21.67
C GLY A 587 -8.54 -6.97 21.75
N GLY A 588 -8.51 -7.70 22.87
CA GLY A 588 -9.24 -8.95 23.06
C GLY A 588 -8.40 -10.16 22.67
N VAL A 589 -8.57 -11.27 23.38
CA VAL A 589 -8.03 -12.57 23.01
C VAL A 589 -8.84 -13.10 21.85
N VAL A 590 -8.15 -13.57 20.81
CA VAL A 590 -8.75 -14.27 19.68
C VAL A 590 -8.70 -15.76 19.99
N PRO A 591 -9.85 -16.44 20.16
CA PRO A 591 -9.90 -17.88 20.44
C PRO A 591 -9.28 -18.73 19.32
N ASP A 592 -8.81 -19.92 19.68
CA ASP A 592 -8.35 -20.94 18.72
C ASP A 592 -9.53 -21.47 17.89
N ALA A 593 -10.71 -21.61 18.50
CA ALA A 593 -11.98 -21.86 17.82
C ALA A 593 -12.97 -20.72 18.09
N ILE A 594 -13.29 -19.96 17.06
CA ILE A 594 -14.21 -18.82 17.16
C ILE A 594 -15.64 -19.29 16.92
N VAL A 595 -16.47 -19.21 17.96
CA VAL A 595 -17.91 -19.54 17.94
C VAL A 595 -18.67 -18.59 18.85
N LEU A 596 -20.01 -18.57 18.78
CA LEU A 596 -20.79 -17.78 19.72
C LEU A 596 -20.65 -18.35 21.15
N ALA A 597 -20.79 -17.49 22.16
CA ALA A 597 -20.55 -17.89 23.55
C ALA A 597 -21.48 -19.03 24.01
N ASP A 598 -22.71 -19.11 23.49
CA ASP A 598 -23.67 -20.19 23.76
C ASP A 598 -23.31 -21.52 23.09
N GLU A 599 -22.57 -21.50 21.98
CA GLU A 599 -22.10 -22.68 21.24
C GLU A 599 -20.73 -23.19 21.74
N ALA A 600 -20.00 -22.38 22.52
CA ALA A 600 -18.63 -22.67 22.95
C ALA A 600 -18.47 -24.00 23.72
N GLU A 601 -19.48 -24.40 24.49
CA GLU A 601 -19.45 -25.66 25.23
C GLU A 601 -19.60 -26.88 24.32
N GLU A 602 -20.50 -26.82 23.33
CA GLU A 602 -20.67 -27.88 22.33
C GLU A 602 -19.42 -28.02 21.46
N MET A 603 -18.86 -26.89 21.01
CA MET A 603 -17.60 -26.84 20.28
C MET A 603 -16.44 -27.45 21.08
N ALA A 604 -16.37 -27.22 22.40
CA ALA A 604 -15.36 -27.86 23.24
C ALA A 604 -15.49 -29.38 23.26
N ASP A 605 -16.70 -29.94 23.31
CA ASP A 605 -16.91 -31.38 23.25
C ASP A 605 -16.55 -31.98 21.88
N GLU A 606 -16.70 -31.22 20.78
CA GLU A 606 -16.21 -31.61 19.45
C GLU A 606 -14.68 -31.64 19.39
N ILE A 607 -14.03 -30.58 19.84
CA ILE A 607 -12.57 -30.46 19.85
C ILE A 607 -11.95 -31.52 20.78
N ILE A 608 -12.55 -31.80 21.94
CA ILE A 608 -12.10 -32.88 22.84
C ILE A 608 -12.03 -34.22 22.10
N ARG A 609 -13.03 -34.51 21.26
CA ARG A 609 -13.10 -35.75 20.48
C ARG A 609 -12.02 -35.77 19.40
N PHE A 610 -11.86 -34.66 18.68
CA PHE A 610 -10.84 -34.48 17.65
C PHE A 610 -9.41 -34.60 18.21
N HIS A 611 -9.11 -33.95 19.34
CA HIS A 611 -7.83 -34.09 20.04
C HIS A 611 -7.51 -35.52 20.46
N GLY A 612 -8.53 -36.36 20.64
CA GLY A 612 -8.37 -37.79 20.92
C GLY A 612 -7.67 -38.56 19.80
N GLU A 613 -7.77 -38.11 18.54
CA GLU A 613 -7.11 -38.73 17.38
C GLU A 613 -5.88 -37.97 16.86
N THR A 614 -5.73 -36.68 17.19
CA THR A 614 -4.64 -35.82 16.69
C THR A 614 -3.25 -36.43 16.88
N HIS A 615 -2.97 -37.05 18.04
CA HIS A 615 -1.67 -37.71 18.27
C HIS A 615 -1.35 -38.75 17.19
N GLY A 616 -2.32 -39.62 16.87
CA GLY A 616 -2.16 -40.67 15.88
C GLY A 616 -1.96 -40.12 14.47
N LEU A 617 -2.57 -38.98 14.16
CA LEU A 617 -2.41 -38.29 12.88
C LEU A 617 -1.02 -37.65 12.74
N VAL A 618 -0.51 -37.02 13.80
CA VAL A 618 0.84 -36.44 13.83
C VAL A 618 1.92 -37.53 13.68
N GLU A 619 1.78 -38.64 14.41
CA GLU A 619 2.66 -39.81 14.26
C GLU A 619 2.56 -40.42 12.86
N GLY A 620 1.34 -40.56 12.34
CA GLY A 620 1.09 -41.07 10.98
C GLY A 620 1.75 -40.23 9.90
N ALA A 621 1.73 -38.90 10.04
CA ALA A 621 2.41 -37.99 9.13
C ALA A 621 3.94 -38.22 9.15
N GLY A 622 4.53 -38.34 10.35
CA GLY A 622 5.96 -38.65 10.51
C GLY A 622 6.33 -39.99 9.88
N GLN A 623 5.52 -41.03 10.09
CA GLN A 623 5.73 -42.37 9.55
C GLN A 623 5.68 -42.38 8.01
N ILE A 624 4.70 -41.69 7.41
CA ILE A 624 4.61 -41.55 5.94
C ILE A 624 5.88 -40.93 5.35
N LEU A 625 6.45 -39.93 6.03
CA LEU A 625 7.71 -39.34 5.59
C LEU A 625 8.87 -40.35 5.69
N GLU A 626 9.00 -41.08 6.80
CA GLU A 626 10.06 -42.09 6.96
C GLU A 626 10.00 -43.20 5.89
N ASP A 627 8.78 -43.61 5.53
CA ASP A 627 8.55 -44.67 4.55
C ASP A 627 8.77 -44.17 3.11
N HIS A 628 8.28 -42.97 2.77
CA HIS A 628 8.12 -42.55 1.38
C HIS A 628 8.96 -41.35 0.95
N TYR A 629 9.52 -40.57 1.87
CA TYR A 629 10.31 -39.40 1.50
C TYR A 629 11.68 -39.79 0.95
N ALA A 630 12.10 -39.11 -0.11
CA ALA A 630 13.34 -39.41 -0.83
C ALA A 630 14.62 -39.19 -0.02
N LEU A 631 14.54 -38.46 1.10
CA LEU A 631 15.67 -38.12 1.96
C LEU A 631 15.48 -38.72 3.37
N PRO A 632 15.91 -39.98 3.63
CA PRO A 632 15.63 -40.68 4.88
C PRO A 632 16.16 -39.99 6.15
N GLU A 633 17.33 -39.36 6.08
CA GLU A 633 17.91 -38.63 7.22
C GLU A 633 17.06 -37.41 7.60
N VAL A 634 16.52 -36.70 6.60
CA VAL A 634 15.62 -35.57 6.80
C VAL A 634 14.28 -36.06 7.34
N ALA A 635 13.74 -37.16 6.80
CA ALA A 635 12.49 -37.76 7.27
C ALA A 635 12.54 -38.11 8.77
N GLY A 636 13.60 -38.78 9.22
CA GLY A 636 13.77 -39.14 10.64
C GLY A 636 13.89 -37.92 11.55
N LYS A 637 14.56 -36.84 11.08
CA LYS A 637 14.60 -35.56 11.80
C LYS A 637 13.20 -34.95 11.93
N VAL A 638 12.47 -34.83 10.81
CA VAL A 638 11.12 -34.25 10.79
C VAL A 638 10.17 -35.04 11.69
N SER A 639 10.18 -36.37 11.62
CA SER A 639 9.39 -37.25 12.50
C SER A 639 9.70 -37.02 13.98
N SER A 640 10.98 -36.85 14.34
CA SER A 640 11.37 -36.52 15.71
C SER A 640 10.90 -35.12 16.14
N ASP A 641 10.97 -34.14 15.23
CA ASP A 641 10.55 -32.76 15.49
C ASP A 641 9.02 -32.68 15.68
N LEU A 642 8.23 -33.38 14.87
CA LEU A 642 6.77 -33.49 15.05
C LEU A 642 6.40 -34.10 16.41
N ARG A 643 7.11 -35.15 16.83
CA ARG A 643 6.94 -35.76 18.16
C ARG A 643 7.27 -34.80 19.30
N ALA A 644 8.32 -34.01 19.16
CA ALA A 644 8.68 -32.98 20.13
C ALA A 644 7.61 -31.88 20.22
N LYS A 645 7.13 -31.38 19.06
CA LYS A 645 6.03 -30.40 18.96
C LYS A 645 4.71 -30.92 19.54
N TRP A 646 4.43 -32.22 19.40
CA TRP A 646 3.29 -32.83 20.10
C TRP A 646 3.47 -32.82 21.62
N GLN A 647 4.64 -33.24 22.11
CA GLN A 647 4.93 -33.32 23.54
C GLN A 647 4.94 -31.94 24.24
N ASP A 648 5.32 -30.89 23.53
CA ASP A 648 5.34 -29.52 24.05
C ASP A 648 3.97 -28.81 23.98
N GLY A 649 2.96 -29.43 23.37
CA GLY A 649 1.60 -28.90 23.24
C GLY A 649 1.35 -28.02 22.01
N SER A 650 2.25 -27.97 21.03
CA SER A 650 2.09 -27.16 19.79
C SER A 650 0.79 -27.44 19.04
N TYR A 651 0.23 -28.65 19.14
CA TYR A 651 -1.02 -29.02 18.45
C TYR A 651 -2.29 -28.76 19.27
N ARG A 652 -2.20 -28.14 20.46
CA ARG A 652 -3.40 -27.86 21.28
C ARG A 652 -4.31 -26.77 20.69
N SER A 653 -3.77 -25.88 19.87
CA SER A 653 -4.55 -24.84 19.19
C SER A 653 -5.23 -25.34 17.91
N VAL A 654 -5.03 -26.62 17.56
CA VAL A 654 -5.56 -27.21 16.33
C VAL A 654 -6.93 -27.80 16.62
N VAL A 655 -7.97 -27.18 16.08
CA VAL A 655 -9.36 -27.46 16.49
C VAL A 655 -10.13 -28.34 15.51
N ASP A 656 -9.56 -28.59 14.32
CA ASP A 656 -10.16 -29.39 13.24
C ASP A 656 -9.10 -29.93 12.26
N TYR A 657 -9.53 -30.69 11.24
CA TYR A 657 -8.64 -31.23 10.21
C TYR A 657 -7.97 -30.16 9.35
N GLU A 658 -8.62 -29.02 9.11
CA GLU A 658 -8.07 -27.94 8.28
C GLU A 658 -6.89 -27.26 8.98
N SER A 659 -7.09 -26.87 10.24
CA SER A 659 -6.03 -26.33 11.09
C SER A 659 -4.90 -27.35 11.31
N LEU A 660 -5.20 -28.66 11.37
CA LEU A 660 -4.18 -29.69 11.51
C LEU A 660 -3.35 -29.84 10.23
N ALA A 661 -4.00 -29.87 9.07
CA ALA A 661 -3.33 -29.94 7.78
C ALA A 661 -2.41 -28.73 7.57
N SER A 662 -2.88 -27.53 7.94
CA SER A 662 -2.11 -26.30 7.88
C SER A 662 -0.88 -26.35 8.80
N GLN A 663 -1.07 -26.73 10.07
CA GLN A 663 0.01 -26.82 11.06
C GLN A 663 1.05 -27.88 10.65
N LEU A 664 0.61 -29.09 10.27
CA LEU A 664 1.50 -30.14 9.77
C LEU A 664 2.27 -29.67 8.54
N THR A 665 1.61 -29.03 7.57
CA THR A 665 2.29 -28.48 6.39
C THR A 665 3.41 -27.53 6.78
N SER A 666 3.12 -26.57 7.65
CA SER A 666 4.12 -25.62 8.15
C SER A 666 5.29 -26.33 8.82
N ASP A 667 5.01 -27.27 9.72
CA ASP A 667 6.03 -27.99 10.48
C ASP A 667 6.89 -28.89 9.58
N LEU A 668 6.29 -29.58 8.62
CA LEU A 668 6.98 -30.41 7.64
C LEU A 668 7.94 -29.55 6.79
N GLN A 669 7.48 -28.41 6.29
CA GLN A 669 8.29 -27.52 5.46
C GLN A 669 9.41 -26.86 6.24
N GLU A 670 9.13 -26.39 7.47
CA GLU A 670 10.14 -25.77 8.34
C GLU A 670 11.24 -26.76 8.72
N ALA A 671 10.88 -27.96 9.17
CA ALA A 671 11.85 -28.94 9.66
C ALA A 671 12.71 -29.55 8.54
N SER A 672 12.14 -29.69 7.33
CA SER A 672 12.80 -30.28 6.16
C SER A 672 13.50 -29.26 5.25
N GLY A 673 13.02 -28.02 5.20
CA GLY A 673 13.36 -27.04 4.17
C GLY A 673 12.75 -27.33 2.79
N ASP A 674 11.85 -28.30 2.67
CA ASP A 674 11.21 -28.71 1.43
C ASP A 674 9.75 -28.24 1.36
N HIS A 675 9.53 -27.14 0.65
CA HIS A 675 8.20 -26.53 0.44
C HIS A 675 7.23 -27.39 -0.39
N ARG A 676 7.67 -28.54 -0.89
CA ARG A 676 6.83 -29.48 -1.64
C ARG A 676 6.10 -30.45 -0.72
N LEU A 677 6.55 -30.59 0.54
CA LEU A 677 5.81 -31.34 1.55
C LEU A 677 4.56 -30.54 1.92
N HIS A 678 3.41 -31.20 1.79
CA HIS A 678 2.11 -30.56 2.02
C HIS A 678 1.12 -31.59 2.54
N VAL A 679 0.33 -31.20 3.54
CA VAL A 679 -0.80 -31.97 4.07
C VAL A 679 -2.09 -31.24 3.72
N PHE A 680 -3.09 -31.98 3.24
CA PHE A 680 -4.39 -31.45 2.89
C PHE A 680 -5.48 -32.43 3.28
N TYR A 681 -6.71 -31.94 3.44
CA TYR A 681 -7.88 -32.80 3.62
C TYR A 681 -8.58 -33.02 2.28
N CYS A 682 -9.10 -34.22 2.05
CA CYS A 682 -9.85 -34.57 0.85
C CYS A 682 -10.96 -35.58 1.19
N ASP A 683 -12.21 -35.21 0.95
CA ASP A 683 -13.38 -36.06 1.26
C ASP A 683 -13.60 -37.19 0.25
N VAL A 684 -12.91 -37.12 -0.89
CA VAL A 684 -12.87 -38.16 -1.91
C VAL A 684 -11.45 -38.69 -1.92
N GLU A 685 -11.27 -40.01 -1.85
CA GLU A 685 -9.95 -40.61 -2.05
C GLU A 685 -9.39 -40.07 -3.36
N PRO A 686 -8.25 -39.33 -3.35
CA PRO A 686 -7.67 -38.84 -4.58
C PRO A 686 -7.44 -40.07 -5.43
N GLU A 687 -8.19 -40.21 -6.54
CA GLU A 687 -7.99 -41.32 -7.46
C GLU A 687 -6.50 -41.32 -7.74
N ALA A 688 -5.79 -42.34 -7.25
CA ALA A 688 -4.34 -42.44 -7.37
C ALA A 688 -4.07 -42.23 -8.84
N MET A 689 -3.59 -41.03 -9.24
CA MET A 689 -3.70 -40.56 -10.62
C MET A 689 -3.16 -41.67 -11.51
N MET A 690 -4.08 -42.48 -12.02
CA MET A 690 -3.75 -43.80 -12.50
C MET A 690 -3.16 -43.49 -13.83
N GLN A 691 -1.82 -43.37 -13.89
CA GLN A 691 -1.01 -43.10 -15.08
C GLN A 691 -1.91 -42.97 -16.30
N GLU A 692 -2.53 -41.79 -16.49
CA GLU A 692 -3.39 -41.62 -17.64
C GLU A 692 -2.43 -41.76 -18.81
N TYR A 693 -2.47 -42.93 -19.46
CA TYR A 693 -1.57 -43.22 -20.56
C TYR A 693 -1.72 -42.06 -21.53
N PRO A 694 -0.63 -41.35 -21.85
CA PRO A 694 -0.74 -40.14 -22.64
C PRO A 694 -1.47 -40.50 -23.92
N LYS A 695 -2.61 -39.85 -24.17
CA LYS A 695 -3.44 -40.13 -25.34
C LYS A 695 -2.58 -39.90 -26.57
N ILE A 696 -2.18 -40.99 -27.23
CA ILE A 696 -1.27 -40.93 -28.36
C ILE A 696 -1.97 -40.16 -29.48
N PRO A 697 -1.42 -39.01 -29.92
CA PRO A 697 -2.08 -38.19 -30.91
C PRO A 697 -2.09 -38.87 -32.28
N SER A 698 -3.14 -38.60 -33.05
CA SER A 698 -3.16 -38.95 -34.48
C SER A 698 -2.18 -38.08 -35.28
N ASN A 699 -1.81 -38.53 -36.49
CA ASN A 699 -0.92 -37.77 -37.37
C ASN A 699 -1.48 -36.39 -37.75
N ASP A 700 -2.80 -36.23 -37.75
CA ASP A 700 -3.48 -34.96 -38.07
C ASP A 700 -3.45 -33.98 -36.88
N GLU A 701 -3.39 -34.49 -35.64
CA GLU A 701 -3.25 -33.69 -34.41
C GLU A 701 -1.79 -33.23 -34.16
N ALA A 702 -0.82 -33.91 -34.77
CA ALA A 702 0.61 -33.63 -34.56
C ALA A 702 1.00 -32.17 -34.86
N GLY A 703 0.47 -31.59 -35.94
CA GLY A 703 0.73 -30.18 -36.30
C GLY A 703 0.22 -29.20 -35.24
N TYR A 704 -1.02 -29.40 -34.75
CA TYR A 704 -1.61 -28.56 -33.70
C TYR A 704 -0.84 -28.65 -32.38
N ILE A 705 -0.38 -29.85 -32.02
CA ILE A 705 0.43 -30.07 -30.83
C ILE A 705 1.78 -29.36 -30.96
N ILE A 706 2.45 -29.45 -32.12
CA ILE A 706 3.71 -28.75 -32.38
C ILE A 706 3.51 -27.24 -32.26
N ASP A 707 2.47 -26.69 -32.88
CA ASP A 707 2.16 -25.25 -32.83
C ASP A 707 1.83 -24.78 -31.40
N ALA A 708 1.22 -25.62 -30.58
CA ALA A 708 0.93 -25.33 -29.18
C ALA A 708 2.19 -25.40 -28.31
N LEU A 709 3.04 -26.42 -28.51
CA LEU A 709 4.22 -26.67 -27.69
C LEU A 709 5.41 -25.77 -28.04
N CYS A 710 5.58 -25.42 -29.32
CA CYS A 710 6.79 -24.80 -29.83
C CYS A 710 6.50 -23.47 -30.55
N LYS A 711 7.23 -22.40 -30.19
CA LYS A 711 7.31 -21.18 -31.00
C LYS A 711 8.74 -20.99 -31.49
N ILE A 712 8.91 -20.69 -32.77
CA ILE A 712 10.23 -20.49 -33.38
C ILE A 712 10.38 -19.10 -33.97
N ASP A 713 11.62 -18.61 -33.96
CA ASP A 713 12.02 -17.43 -34.70
C ASP A 713 13.49 -17.53 -35.14
N LEU A 714 13.87 -16.79 -36.17
CA LEU A 714 15.26 -16.63 -36.61
C LEU A 714 15.71 -15.19 -36.36
N LEU A 715 16.47 -15.02 -35.29
CA LEU A 715 16.92 -13.71 -34.84
C LEU A 715 18.12 -13.20 -35.66
N PRO A 716 18.36 -11.87 -35.69
CA PRO A 716 19.53 -11.29 -36.34
C PRO A 716 20.85 -11.95 -35.91
N GLY A 717 21.78 -12.12 -36.85
CA GLY A 717 23.07 -12.78 -36.60
C GLY A 717 23.04 -14.30 -36.68
N ASN A 718 22.05 -14.88 -37.39
CA ASN A 718 21.83 -16.32 -37.55
C ASN A 718 21.68 -17.04 -36.19
N VAL A 719 20.85 -16.46 -35.31
CA VAL A 719 20.56 -17.01 -33.99
C VAL A 719 19.18 -17.65 -34.01
N GLY A 720 19.10 -18.95 -33.78
CA GLY A 720 17.82 -19.65 -33.66
C GLY A 720 17.17 -19.36 -32.32
N TYR A 721 15.85 -19.21 -32.31
CA TYR A 721 15.05 -19.08 -31.11
C TYR A 721 13.96 -20.16 -31.11
N LEU A 722 13.85 -20.89 -30.00
CA LEU A 722 12.84 -21.92 -29.77
C LEU A 722 12.27 -21.75 -28.36
N ARG A 723 10.99 -21.38 -28.26
CA ARG A 723 10.22 -21.40 -27.03
C ARG A 723 9.51 -22.74 -26.90
N VAL A 724 9.60 -23.35 -25.73
CA VAL A 724 8.90 -24.60 -25.41
C VAL A 724 7.99 -24.35 -24.23
N ASP A 725 6.68 -24.41 -24.43
CA ASP A 725 5.70 -24.00 -23.41
C ASP A 725 5.35 -25.13 -22.42
N MET A 726 5.59 -26.40 -22.77
CA MET A 726 5.38 -27.56 -21.88
C MET A 726 6.28 -28.74 -22.28
N MET A 727 6.68 -29.58 -21.32
CA MET A 727 7.43 -30.81 -21.59
C MET A 727 6.49 -31.98 -21.96
N PRO A 728 6.52 -32.47 -23.22
CA PRO A 728 5.68 -33.57 -23.65
C PRO A 728 6.20 -34.92 -23.12
N ASP A 729 5.33 -35.93 -23.10
CA ASP A 729 5.78 -37.31 -22.91
C ASP A 729 6.61 -37.80 -24.10
N VAL A 730 7.57 -38.70 -23.85
CA VAL A 730 8.45 -39.26 -24.88
C VAL A 730 7.72 -40.02 -25.98
N GLU A 731 6.62 -40.73 -25.68
CA GLU A 731 5.85 -41.46 -26.68
C GLU A 731 5.08 -40.49 -27.58
N VAL A 732 4.55 -39.41 -27.02
CA VAL A 732 3.98 -38.29 -27.80
C VAL A 732 5.04 -37.65 -28.69
N LEU A 733 6.23 -37.40 -28.14
CA LEU A 733 7.34 -36.77 -28.87
C LEU A 733 7.85 -37.66 -30.03
N LYS A 734 7.87 -38.99 -29.85
CA LYS A 734 8.22 -39.95 -30.92
C LYS A 734 7.24 -39.89 -32.08
N VAL A 735 5.93 -39.78 -31.80
CA VAL A 735 4.89 -39.70 -32.83
C VAL A 735 4.96 -38.41 -33.63
N ILE A 736 5.09 -37.27 -32.96
CA ILE A 736 5.17 -35.96 -33.63
C ILE A 736 6.57 -35.68 -34.23
N GLY A 737 7.58 -36.46 -33.84
CA GLY A 737 9.00 -36.25 -34.16
C GLY A 737 9.30 -35.96 -35.64
N PRO A 738 8.81 -36.73 -36.61
CA PRO A 738 9.05 -36.45 -38.03
C PRO A 738 8.56 -35.06 -38.47
N GLN A 739 7.36 -34.66 -38.05
CA GLN A 739 6.80 -33.34 -38.34
C GLN A 739 7.52 -32.23 -37.57
N LEU A 740 7.88 -32.48 -36.30
CA LEU A 740 8.66 -31.54 -35.48
C LEU A 740 10.02 -31.26 -36.14
N ILE A 741 10.68 -32.27 -36.70
CA ILE A 741 11.94 -32.08 -37.41
C ILE A 741 11.73 -31.20 -38.65
N GLN A 742 10.70 -31.50 -39.44
CA GLN A 742 10.42 -30.75 -40.66
C GLN A 742 10.03 -29.30 -40.38
N GLN A 743 9.13 -29.06 -39.41
CA GLN A 743 8.50 -27.76 -39.18
C GLN A 743 9.31 -26.84 -38.27
N VAL A 744 10.05 -27.41 -37.32
CA VAL A 744 10.77 -26.69 -36.26
C VAL A 744 12.28 -26.88 -36.42
N TRP A 745 12.76 -28.11 -36.30
CA TRP A 745 14.19 -28.36 -36.11
C TRP A 745 15.04 -28.03 -37.34
N SER A 746 14.56 -28.35 -38.55
CA SER A 746 15.27 -28.09 -39.82
C SER A 746 15.61 -26.62 -40.03
N LYS A 747 14.78 -25.70 -39.48
CA LYS A 747 14.98 -24.25 -39.55
C LYS A 747 16.02 -23.74 -38.55
N LEU A 748 16.24 -24.47 -37.47
CA LEU A 748 17.11 -24.06 -36.37
C LEU A 748 18.47 -24.74 -36.42
N VAL A 749 18.56 -25.97 -36.94
CA VAL A 749 19.74 -26.83 -36.80
C VAL A 749 21.02 -26.26 -37.40
N ASN A 750 20.94 -25.34 -38.37
CA ASN A 750 22.11 -24.70 -39.02
C ASN A 750 22.39 -23.26 -38.53
N THR A 751 21.71 -22.81 -37.48
CA THR A 751 21.99 -21.53 -36.83
C THR A 751 23.33 -21.54 -36.11
N ARG A 752 23.95 -20.37 -35.90
CA ARG A 752 25.26 -20.23 -35.22
C ARG A 752 25.15 -20.37 -33.70
N ALA A 753 24.02 -19.93 -33.14
CA ALA A 753 23.68 -20.08 -31.72
C ALA A 753 22.18 -20.34 -31.57
N LEU A 754 21.78 -21.01 -30.49
CA LEU A 754 20.38 -21.34 -30.19
C LEU A 754 19.97 -20.78 -28.84
N VAL A 755 18.84 -20.08 -28.80
CA VAL A 755 18.15 -19.65 -27.58
C VAL A 755 16.95 -20.56 -27.35
N LEU A 756 16.95 -21.28 -26.24
CA LEU A 756 15.85 -22.10 -25.75
C LEU A 756 15.10 -21.29 -24.68
N ASP A 757 13.86 -20.90 -24.95
CA ASP A 757 13.06 -20.12 -24.01
C ASP A 757 12.13 -21.02 -23.19
N MET A 758 12.43 -21.14 -21.90
CA MET A 758 11.71 -21.95 -20.91
C MET A 758 10.96 -21.08 -19.89
N ARG A 759 10.91 -19.76 -20.07
CA ARG A 759 10.30 -18.81 -19.14
C ARG A 759 8.81 -19.05 -18.86
N TYR A 760 8.13 -19.80 -19.72
CA TYR A 760 6.70 -20.07 -19.60
C TYR A 760 6.39 -21.55 -19.30
N ASN A 761 7.43 -22.36 -19.11
CA ASN A 761 7.30 -23.81 -19.01
C ASN A 761 7.29 -24.27 -17.56
N THR A 762 6.11 -24.59 -17.04
CA THR A 762 5.92 -25.08 -15.66
C THR A 762 6.30 -26.55 -15.48
N GLY A 763 6.63 -27.26 -16.58
CA GLY A 763 7.06 -28.66 -16.55
C GLY A 763 6.21 -29.55 -17.46
N GLY A 764 5.92 -30.75 -16.99
CA GLY A 764 5.28 -31.82 -17.75
C GLY A 764 5.98 -33.15 -17.49
N HIS A 765 6.14 -33.97 -18.54
CA HIS A 765 6.74 -35.30 -18.41
C HIS A 765 8.27 -35.22 -18.53
N SER A 766 8.99 -35.81 -17.58
CA SER A 766 10.47 -35.87 -17.61
C SER A 766 11.02 -36.89 -18.60
N SER A 767 10.18 -37.78 -19.13
CA SER A 767 10.54 -38.86 -20.06
C SER A 767 11.15 -38.35 -21.37
N ALA A 768 10.79 -37.14 -21.82
CA ALA A 768 11.32 -36.56 -23.06
C ALA A 768 12.70 -35.89 -22.93
N ILE A 769 13.16 -35.59 -21.72
CA ILE A 769 14.43 -34.87 -21.46
C ILE A 769 15.63 -35.56 -22.14
N PRO A 770 15.81 -36.90 -22.03
CA PRO A 770 16.92 -37.60 -22.67
C PRO A 770 16.96 -37.40 -24.19
N LEU A 771 15.79 -37.47 -24.83
CA LEU A 771 15.65 -37.30 -26.27
C LEU A 771 15.95 -35.86 -26.70
N LEU A 772 15.45 -34.86 -25.97
CA LEU A 772 15.71 -33.45 -26.26
C LEU A 772 17.19 -33.08 -26.06
N CYS A 773 17.80 -33.51 -24.95
CA CYS A 773 19.22 -33.30 -24.70
C CYS A 773 20.10 -33.96 -25.76
N THR A 774 19.70 -35.12 -26.30
CA THR A 774 20.45 -35.84 -27.33
C THR A 774 20.74 -34.97 -28.56
N TYR A 775 19.82 -34.10 -28.97
CA TYR A 775 20.05 -33.17 -30.09
C TYR A 775 21.18 -32.16 -29.83
N LEU A 776 21.48 -31.86 -28.56
CA LEU A 776 22.43 -30.82 -28.17
C LEU A 776 23.85 -31.38 -27.94
N PHE A 777 24.05 -32.70 -27.92
CA PHE A 777 25.37 -33.31 -27.70
C PHE A 777 25.85 -34.12 -28.92
N ALA A 778 27.16 -34.33 -29.00
CA ALA A 778 27.76 -35.27 -29.94
C ALA A 778 27.25 -36.70 -29.73
N PRO A 779 27.22 -37.56 -30.79
CA PRO A 779 26.72 -38.93 -30.68
C PRO A 779 27.55 -39.82 -29.75
N GLU A 780 28.87 -39.57 -29.67
CA GLU A 780 29.78 -40.30 -28.79
C GLU A 780 30.76 -39.34 -28.09
N PRO A 781 31.11 -39.57 -26.81
CA PRO A 781 30.49 -40.55 -25.91
C PRO A 781 29.09 -40.11 -25.46
N LEU A 782 28.21 -41.08 -25.15
CA LEU A 782 26.94 -40.79 -24.49
C LEU A 782 27.16 -40.02 -23.20
N ARG A 783 26.36 -38.97 -22.98
CA ARG A 783 26.46 -38.10 -21.82
C ARG A 783 25.51 -38.56 -20.72
N HIS A 784 26.05 -38.69 -19.51
CA HIS A 784 25.26 -38.84 -18.30
C HIS A 784 24.61 -37.49 -18.00
N LEU A 785 23.29 -37.45 -18.05
CA LEU A 785 22.50 -36.23 -17.87
C LEU A 785 22.30 -35.95 -16.38
N TYR A 786 21.76 -36.94 -15.66
CA TYR A 786 21.55 -36.92 -14.21
C TYR A 786 21.25 -38.34 -13.72
N THR A 787 21.28 -38.55 -12.41
CA THR A 787 20.79 -39.79 -11.78
C THR A 787 19.53 -39.51 -10.99
N VAL A 788 18.51 -40.36 -11.11
CA VAL A 788 17.31 -40.32 -10.28
C VAL A 788 17.42 -41.37 -9.20
N PHE A 789 17.24 -40.97 -7.95
CA PHE A 789 16.98 -41.89 -6.85
C PHE A 789 15.47 -41.98 -6.64
N ASP A 790 14.94 -43.20 -6.60
CA ASP A 790 13.54 -43.47 -6.30
C ASP A 790 13.43 -44.23 -4.98
N ARG A 791 12.76 -43.62 -4.00
CA ARG A 791 12.56 -44.20 -2.67
C ARG A 791 11.72 -45.47 -2.71
N SER A 792 10.67 -45.49 -3.54
CA SER A 792 9.71 -46.60 -3.59
C SER A 792 10.35 -47.92 -4.04
N SER A 793 11.31 -47.84 -4.96
CA SER A 793 12.09 -48.99 -5.45
C SER A 793 13.47 -49.10 -4.82
N SER A 794 13.90 -48.10 -4.03
CA SER A 794 15.25 -47.93 -3.51
C SER A 794 16.32 -48.08 -4.60
N SER A 795 16.02 -47.58 -5.81
CA SER A 795 16.87 -47.76 -7.00
C SER A 795 17.47 -46.43 -7.48
N MET A 796 18.65 -46.52 -8.09
CA MET A 796 19.34 -45.42 -8.74
C MET A 796 19.34 -45.65 -10.24
N SER A 797 18.73 -44.74 -11.00
CA SER A 797 18.65 -44.83 -12.46
C SER A 797 19.46 -43.70 -13.10
N LYS A 798 20.51 -44.07 -13.84
CA LYS A 798 21.28 -43.11 -14.65
C LYS A 798 20.51 -42.76 -15.91
N VAL A 799 20.26 -41.47 -16.10
CA VAL A 799 19.62 -40.94 -17.29
C VAL A 799 20.71 -40.48 -18.26
N MET A 800 20.70 -41.03 -19.46
CA MET A 800 21.75 -40.85 -20.46
C MET A 800 21.18 -40.26 -21.75
N THR A 801 22.00 -39.58 -22.55
CA THR A 801 21.65 -39.29 -23.95
C THR A 801 21.49 -40.59 -24.75
N LEU A 802 20.73 -40.54 -25.84
CA LEU A 802 20.49 -41.68 -26.73
C LEU A 802 21.57 -41.79 -27.82
N PRO A 803 21.89 -43.01 -28.29
CA PRO A 803 22.88 -43.23 -29.34
C PRO A 803 22.43 -42.67 -30.70
N GLN A 804 21.15 -42.77 -31.00
CA GLN A 804 20.58 -42.33 -32.28
C GLN A 804 19.39 -41.40 -32.04
N VAL A 805 19.20 -40.48 -32.98
CA VAL A 805 18.08 -39.55 -33.02
C VAL A 805 17.69 -39.33 -34.48
N VAL A 806 16.41 -39.09 -34.73
CA VAL A 806 15.92 -38.77 -36.08
C VAL A 806 16.36 -37.33 -36.41
N GLY A 807 16.81 -37.09 -37.65
CA GLY A 807 17.30 -35.78 -38.07
C GLY A 807 18.73 -35.45 -37.62
N GLN A 808 19.18 -34.22 -37.90
CA GLN A 808 20.54 -33.78 -37.62
C GLN A 808 20.69 -33.29 -36.18
N ARG A 809 21.78 -33.64 -35.49
CA ARG A 809 22.10 -33.06 -34.16
C ARG A 809 22.52 -31.59 -34.30
N TYR A 810 22.18 -30.75 -33.33
CA TYR A 810 22.73 -29.39 -33.24
C TYR A 810 24.24 -29.45 -33.00
N GLY A 811 24.71 -30.49 -32.31
CA GLY A 811 26.12 -30.72 -32.01
C GLY A 811 26.59 -29.96 -30.76
N SER A 812 27.81 -30.24 -30.33
CA SER A 812 28.40 -29.72 -29.08
C SER A 812 29.19 -28.42 -29.24
N GLU A 813 29.49 -27.99 -30.46
CA GLU A 813 30.38 -26.83 -30.72
C GLU A 813 29.65 -25.49 -30.71
N LYS A 814 28.35 -25.49 -30.99
CA LYS A 814 27.55 -24.26 -31.10
C LYS A 814 26.97 -23.84 -29.77
N ASP A 815 27.03 -22.54 -29.49
CA ASP A 815 26.53 -21.95 -28.24
C ASP A 815 25.01 -22.18 -28.09
N VAL A 816 24.59 -22.55 -26.87
CA VAL A 816 23.18 -22.67 -26.48
C VAL A 816 22.95 -21.79 -25.26
N TYR A 817 21.82 -21.10 -25.24
CA TYR A 817 21.36 -20.26 -24.14
C TYR A 817 19.98 -20.73 -23.71
N VAL A 818 19.71 -20.77 -22.40
CA VAL A 818 18.39 -21.10 -21.87
C VAL A 818 17.83 -19.90 -21.12
N LEU A 819 16.59 -19.51 -21.42
CA LEU A 819 15.90 -18.43 -20.70
C LEU A 819 14.98 -19.00 -19.63
N THR A 820 15.06 -18.47 -18.41
CA THR A 820 14.29 -18.93 -17.24
C THR A 820 13.50 -17.82 -16.57
N SER A 821 12.44 -18.20 -15.87
CA SER A 821 11.65 -17.35 -14.97
C SER A 821 11.35 -18.10 -13.67
N HIS A 822 10.72 -17.41 -12.70
CA HIS A 822 10.14 -18.07 -11.52
C HIS A 822 9.04 -19.11 -11.85
N MET A 823 8.53 -19.15 -13.08
CA MET A 823 7.58 -20.17 -13.54
C MET A 823 8.25 -21.41 -14.11
N THR A 824 9.55 -21.37 -14.44
CA THR A 824 10.24 -22.52 -15.00
C THR A 824 10.34 -23.62 -13.94
N GLY A 825 9.69 -24.77 -14.16
CA GLY A 825 9.50 -25.78 -13.11
C GLY A 825 9.52 -27.24 -13.56
N SER A 826 9.59 -28.14 -12.57
CA SER A 826 9.55 -29.60 -12.75
C SER A 826 10.45 -30.10 -13.90
N ALA A 827 9.94 -30.81 -14.91
CA ALA A 827 10.72 -31.32 -16.03
C ALA A 827 11.50 -30.24 -16.80
N ALA A 828 11.00 -29.00 -16.89
CA ALA A 828 11.69 -27.89 -17.56
C ALA A 828 12.89 -27.37 -16.76
N GLU A 829 12.76 -27.34 -15.44
CA GLU A 829 13.87 -27.07 -14.54
C GLU A 829 14.95 -28.16 -14.64
N VAL A 830 14.55 -29.44 -14.62
CA VAL A 830 15.50 -30.56 -14.77
C VAL A 830 16.24 -30.48 -16.10
N PHE A 831 15.56 -30.18 -17.20
CA PHE A 831 16.18 -29.97 -18.51
C PHE A 831 17.19 -28.81 -18.48
N THR A 832 16.79 -27.66 -17.95
CA THR A 832 17.65 -26.47 -17.87
C THR A 832 18.88 -26.72 -17.01
N ARG A 833 18.68 -27.33 -15.84
CA ARG A 833 19.75 -27.65 -14.89
C ARG A 833 20.72 -28.67 -15.45
N THR A 834 20.23 -29.70 -16.13
CA THR A 834 21.07 -30.67 -16.84
C THR A 834 22.02 -29.96 -17.82
N LEU A 835 21.52 -29.00 -18.61
CA LEU A 835 22.35 -28.26 -19.56
C LEU A 835 23.32 -27.31 -18.88
N SER A 836 22.95 -26.72 -17.75
CA SER A 836 23.82 -25.86 -16.95
C SER A 836 24.96 -26.67 -16.30
N ASP A 837 24.63 -27.75 -15.58
CA ASP A 837 25.59 -28.63 -14.89
C ASP A 837 26.62 -29.21 -15.85
N LEU A 838 26.18 -29.63 -17.04
CA LEU A 838 27.06 -30.16 -18.09
C LEU A 838 27.81 -29.09 -18.88
N HIS A 839 27.69 -27.81 -18.48
CA HIS A 839 28.25 -26.65 -19.18
C HIS A 839 27.88 -26.60 -20.67
N ARG A 840 26.69 -27.10 -21.01
CA ARG A 840 26.18 -27.12 -22.37
C ARG A 840 25.48 -25.82 -22.75
N ALA A 841 24.84 -25.16 -21.80
CA ALA A 841 24.13 -23.92 -22.04
C ALA A 841 24.44 -22.85 -21.00
N THR A 842 24.34 -21.58 -21.40
CA THR A 842 24.33 -20.43 -20.49
C THR A 842 22.89 -20.07 -20.13
N VAL A 843 22.56 -20.08 -18.84
CA VAL A 843 21.23 -19.78 -18.32
C VAL A 843 21.09 -18.29 -18.02
N VAL A 844 20.02 -17.66 -18.51
CA VAL A 844 19.79 -16.21 -18.41
C VAL A 844 18.35 -15.96 -17.98
N GLY A 845 18.13 -15.22 -16.90
CA GLY A 845 16.77 -14.92 -16.44
C GLY A 845 16.67 -14.87 -14.93
N GLU A 846 15.54 -15.35 -14.40
CA GLU A 846 15.28 -15.46 -12.96
C GLU A 846 15.57 -16.88 -12.47
N PRO A 847 15.72 -17.08 -11.13
CA PRO A 847 15.74 -18.39 -10.51
C PRO A 847 14.49 -19.20 -10.87
N THR A 848 14.67 -20.49 -11.15
CA THR A 848 13.56 -21.43 -11.40
C THR A 848 12.82 -21.76 -10.09
N ILE A 849 11.69 -22.48 -10.17
CA ILE A 849 10.78 -22.68 -9.03
C ILE A 849 11.36 -23.52 -7.88
N GLY A 850 12.23 -24.50 -8.19
CA GLY A 850 12.63 -25.57 -7.27
C GLY A 850 11.59 -26.68 -7.22
N GLY A 851 11.70 -27.70 -8.08
CA GLY A 851 10.65 -28.71 -8.28
C GLY A 851 11.12 -30.17 -8.20
N SER A 852 10.22 -31.07 -7.78
CA SER A 852 10.42 -32.53 -7.89
C SER A 852 10.11 -33.03 -9.30
N LEU A 853 10.67 -34.19 -9.65
CA LEU A 853 10.23 -35.01 -10.77
C LEU A 853 8.88 -35.71 -10.48
N SER A 854 8.62 -36.06 -9.21
CA SER A 854 7.38 -36.72 -8.77
C SER A 854 7.13 -36.54 -7.27
N SER A 855 5.85 -36.56 -6.87
CA SER A 855 5.41 -36.72 -5.48
C SER A 855 4.35 -37.81 -5.42
N GLY A 856 4.40 -38.65 -4.39
CA GLY A 856 3.31 -39.58 -4.06
C GLY A 856 2.30 -38.92 -3.12
N MET A 857 1.05 -39.34 -3.19
CA MET A 857 0.00 -38.94 -2.25
C MET A 857 -0.30 -40.11 -1.32
N TYR A 858 -0.24 -39.87 0.00
CA TYR A 858 -0.38 -40.91 1.01
C TYR A 858 -1.40 -40.48 2.07
N GLN A 859 -2.38 -41.34 2.34
CA GLN A 859 -3.39 -41.08 3.38
C GLN A 859 -2.77 -41.19 4.77
N ILE A 860 -3.07 -40.23 5.65
CA ILE A 860 -2.59 -40.18 7.03
C ILE A 860 -3.55 -40.96 7.94
N GLY A 861 -3.11 -42.12 8.41
CA GLY A 861 -3.93 -43.02 9.21
C GLY A 861 -5.17 -43.46 8.43
N SER A 862 -6.33 -43.50 9.11
CA SER A 862 -7.64 -43.76 8.50
C SER A 862 -8.50 -42.49 8.37
N SER A 863 -7.86 -41.33 8.24
CA SER A 863 -8.53 -40.01 8.23
C SER A 863 -8.74 -39.48 6.81
N ILE A 864 -9.39 -38.32 6.70
CA ILE A 864 -9.52 -37.58 5.44
C ILE A 864 -8.26 -36.77 5.09
N LEU A 865 -7.18 -36.88 5.85
CA LEU A 865 -5.91 -36.19 5.58
C LEU A 865 -5.00 -36.98 4.65
N TYR A 866 -4.34 -36.27 3.75
CA TYR A 866 -3.36 -36.79 2.80
C TYR A 866 -2.10 -35.95 2.82
N ALA A 867 -0.95 -36.61 2.71
CA ALA A 867 0.35 -35.98 2.56
C ALA A 867 0.88 -36.15 1.13
N SER A 868 1.28 -35.05 0.51
CA SER A 868 2.08 -35.05 -0.71
C SER A 868 3.55 -35.15 -0.35
N VAL A 869 4.20 -36.24 -0.77
CA VAL A 869 5.58 -36.57 -0.38
C VAL A 869 6.45 -36.77 -1.61
N PRO A 870 7.49 -35.94 -1.81
CA PRO A 870 8.49 -36.16 -2.86
C PRO A 870 9.25 -37.47 -2.64
N ASN A 871 8.96 -38.47 -3.47
CA ASN A 871 9.53 -39.82 -3.36
C ASN A 871 10.73 -40.05 -4.30
N GLN A 872 11.03 -39.08 -5.16
CA GLN A 872 12.20 -39.10 -6.04
C GLN A 872 13.06 -37.85 -5.84
N VAL A 873 14.38 -38.02 -5.98
CA VAL A 873 15.33 -36.92 -6.04
C VAL A 873 16.31 -37.07 -7.19
N VAL A 874 16.83 -35.93 -7.65
CA VAL A 874 17.76 -35.88 -8.77
C VAL A 874 19.16 -35.50 -8.29
N LEU A 875 20.14 -36.25 -8.77
CA LEU A 875 21.56 -36.08 -8.50
C LEU A 875 22.25 -35.56 -9.77
N SER A 876 23.09 -34.54 -9.58
CA SER A 876 23.92 -33.98 -10.64
C SER A 876 24.85 -35.04 -11.21
N ALA A 877 24.87 -35.19 -12.54
CA ALA A 877 25.80 -36.08 -13.21
C ALA A 877 27.28 -35.70 -13.05
N VAL A 878 27.55 -34.42 -12.75
CA VAL A 878 28.92 -33.87 -12.65
C VAL A 878 29.42 -33.90 -11.22
N SER A 879 28.63 -33.38 -10.28
CA SER A 879 29.06 -33.28 -8.88
C SER A 879 28.70 -34.48 -8.03
N GLY A 880 27.76 -35.33 -8.50
CA GLY A 880 27.16 -36.40 -7.69
C GLY A 880 26.32 -35.90 -6.52
N LYS A 881 26.17 -34.58 -6.35
CA LYS A 881 25.39 -33.98 -5.28
C LYS A 881 23.91 -33.94 -5.63
N LEU A 882 23.10 -34.03 -4.58
CA LEU A 882 21.67 -33.76 -4.63
C LEU A 882 21.44 -32.35 -5.18
N TRP A 883 20.54 -32.25 -6.14
CA TRP A 883 20.06 -30.97 -6.60
C TRP A 883 19.26 -30.26 -5.49
N SER A 884 19.60 -29.00 -5.23
CA SER A 884 18.88 -28.18 -4.25
C SER A 884 17.38 -28.11 -4.55
N VAL A 885 16.58 -28.05 -3.49
CA VAL A 885 15.13 -27.77 -3.55
C VAL A 885 14.83 -26.29 -3.81
N SER A 886 15.80 -25.39 -3.58
CA SER A 886 15.77 -24.03 -4.10
C SER A 886 16.18 -24.08 -5.58
N GLY A 887 15.35 -23.59 -6.49
CA GLY A 887 15.57 -23.70 -7.94
C GLY A 887 16.95 -23.27 -8.45
N LEU A 888 17.20 -23.55 -9.73
CA LEU A 888 18.46 -23.22 -10.39
C LEU A 888 18.64 -21.70 -10.49
N GLU A 889 19.74 -21.21 -9.91
CA GLU A 889 20.23 -19.85 -10.13
C GLU A 889 20.79 -19.70 -11.55
N PRO A 890 20.42 -18.64 -12.29
CA PRO A 890 20.88 -18.39 -13.65
C PRO A 890 22.33 -17.87 -13.69
N ASP A 891 23.10 -18.25 -14.71
CA ASP A 891 24.47 -17.74 -14.93
C ASP A 891 24.50 -16.21 -15.12
N ALA A 892 23.43 -15.64 -15.67
CA ALA A 892 23.20 -14.21 -15.79
C ALA A 892 21.80 -13.82 -15.29
N ALA A 893 21.72 -13.42 -14.02
CA ALA A 893 20.49 -13.01 -13.37
C ALA A 893 19.92 -11.70 -13.96
N THR A 894 18.64 -11.72 -14.33
CA THR A 894 17.88 -10.58 -14.86
C THR A 894 16.38 -10.87 -14.77
N GLN A 895 15.54 -9.84 -14.79
CA GLN A 895 14.08 -10.03 -14.88
C GLN A 895 13.71 -10.85 -16.13
N ALA A 896 12.70 -11.73 -16.02
CA ALA A 896 12.32 -12.64 -17.09
C ALA A 896 11.97 -11.90 -18.39
N SER A 897 11.37 -10.71 -18.30
CA SER A 897 11.05 -9.84 -19.44
C SER A 897 12.29 -9.40 -20.24
N ASP A 898 13.43 -9.24 -19.58
CA ASP A 898 14.69 -8.78 -20.17
C ASP A 898 15.64 -9.91 -20.59
N ALA A 899 15.39 -11.16 -20.16
CA ALA A 899 16.26 -12.31 -20.37
C ALA A 899 16.68 -12.50 -21.84
N LEU A 900 15.75 -12.39 -22.79
CA LEU A 900 16.05 -12.52 -24.22
C LEU A 900 16.99 -11.41 -24.71
N ASN A 901 16.81 -10.18 -24.23
CA ASN A 901 17.67 -9.04 -24.61
C ASN A 901 19.08 -9.21 -24.04
N VAL A 902 19.20 -9.69 -22.80
CA VAL A 902 20.49 -10.00 -22.18
C VAL A 902 21.20 -11.11 -22.94
N ALA A 903 20.51 -12.21 -23.26
CA ALA A 903 21.07 -13.30 -24.06
C ALA A 903 21.57 -12.80 -25.44
N LYS A 904 20.79 -11.98 -26.14
CA LYS A 904 21.20 -11.36 -27.42
C LYS A 904 22.49 -10.54 -27.28
N ARG A 905 22.64 -9.76 -26.19
CA ARG A 905 23.86 -8.98 -25.93
C ARG A 905 25.07 -9.88 -25.67
N ILE A 906 24.89 -10.95 -24.90
CA ILE A 906 25.96 -11.93 -24.62
C ILE A 906 26.41 -12.60 -25.92
N ILE A 907 25.46 -13.02 -26.77
CA ILE A 907 25.74 -13.62 -28.08
C ILE A 907 26.52 -12.65 -28.98
N ALA A 908 26.04 -11.42 -29.13
CA ALA A 908 26.70 -10.42 -29.97
C ALA A 908 28.12 -10.10 -29.46
N ALA A 909 28.32 -10.01 -28.15
CA ALA A 909 29.64 -9.77 -27.56
C ALA A 909 30.62 -10.93 -27.80
N LYS A 910 30.15 -12.19 -27.74
CA LYS A 910 30.98 -13.36 -28.11
C LYS A 910 31.32 -13.37 -29.60
N GLN A 911 30.37 -13.02 -30.47
CA GLN A 911 30.59 -12.97 -31.92
C GLN A 911 31.68 -11.95 -32.28
N LEU A 912 31.61 -10.72 -31.73
CA LEU A 912 32.65 -9.70 -31.94
C LEU A 912 34.05 -10.16 -31.49
N LYS A 913 34.15 -10.98 -30.44
CA LYS A 913 35.43 -11.55 -29.97
C LYS A 913 35.96 -12.68 -30.85
N GLN A 914 35.08 -13.43 -31.51
CA GLN A 914 35.49 -14.48 -32.46
C GLN A 914 35.91 -13.88 -33.79
N ASP A 915 35.15 -12.91 -34.29
CA ASP A 915 35.39 -12.24 -35.56
C ASP A 915 36.61 -11.29 -35.52
N SER A 916 37.11 -10.94 -34.32
CA SER A 916 38.37 -10.20 -34.13
C SER A 916 39.60 -11.09 -33.95
N LYS A 917 39.41 -12.42 -33.87
CA LYS A 917 40.50 -13.43 -33.79
C LYS A 917 40.67 -14.23 -35.09
N SER A 918 39.70 -14.16 -36.01
CA SER A 918 39.80 -14.62 -37.40
C SER A 918 40.32 -13.50 -38.30
#